data_AF-A0A6G3T7U0-F1
#
_entry.id   AF-A0A6G3T7U0-F1
#
_cell.length_a   1.000
_cell.length_b   1.000
_cell.length_c   1.000
_cell.angle_alpha   90.00
_cell.angle_beta   90.00
_cell.angle_gamma   90.00
#
_symmetry.space_group_name_H-M   'P 1'
#
loop_
_entity.id
_entity.type
_entity.pdbx_description
1 polymer ?
#
loop_
_entity_poly.entity_id
_entity_poly.type
_entity_poly.pdbx_seq_one_letter_code
_entity_poly.pdbx_strand_id
1 'polypeptide(L)'
;MHELVSQRGGMSRRAVLAAAVTAGVTATAVTASPGAAALPTGPAADRASGSARWFTDPARSVRPKFRWWWPDGMVDPDEVAREIDQIADAGFGGAEIAAVHHSIRDKSLLDTAHHGWGSRPWRDGVEAALRRAVRRGLTVDLTLGPSWPVAVPGVTPDDEAAAQELAHGHTALAAGATYRGPVPAPVHEAATGVRAQRLLAVQAARVDPANSTRKETGLDPDSVRDLTDTVTDGGLTWTAPADGEWMLISYWQRGSGQQPESGPHSAPAAFVVDHLSAAGTTAVTDYWERHVLTGSLRRLLKAAGGAFFEDSVELESEGLVWTARLPEAFEERTGRPLLPWLPALVLDDSNQVFAFEAQLTRQIRHDFWATVSDLFNRHHVGALKDWAHSLGMTLRAQPYGLQTDAIATAAILDIAEGESLGFKNLDDYRCLAGGRDMAGHTVLSCEAGAYNGSAYGTTWDRVLRTMGGAYAAGVNQTVMHGFSYASAPEAQWPGFAAFSPYNGAPGYGESWGPRQPTWRHAGDIAGYLGRVHAVLQSGTARADVAVFRQTGYTATGIGASWFTSTGVPLGWTHQFLSGPLLDLPNATVSGGRLAPEGPAYKALFVEGDFFYGSTPTLALDDARRILGFAQAGLPVVLLGAFDQALTPGVPATGETERLRDVLARLLALPGVVRVTEKTAVGDALAELGVTPDVRHSVPSTLLNAHRATADADYYYLVNGKHAETVKPPVAAIDHDVTLRRTRGGDAVPYLLDPWTGRVVRVGRYTQDGRDVTLRVALRPGQTLVVALGRPGLLGDRHGNRPHALSSEADEVLFTERGLTVRAAAAGTYRTRLSRGRTVTTTLPAVPGPIEPGRWRVEVEDWRPGDRPTRTEKERRTLTLDTLLPWSSIPELEDCAGIGRYRTTVTLPGDWSAAHGALLELGQVADTFRVRVNGRDADPVDRLDPVVDVGPLLRRGANTIEIEVATPLVNRLRVSRPEVFGGLTRQEYGLVGPVRLVPYAQRTV
;
A
#
# COMPACT_ATOMS: atom_id res chain seq x y z
N MET A 1 -18.12 7.02 -29.38
CA MET A 1 -19.06 6.90 -28.23
C MET A 1 -18.51 7.81 -27.15
N HIS A 2 -19.12 8.98 -26.96
CA HIS A 2 -18.50 10.11 -26.24
C HIS A 2 -18.88 10.17 -24.76
N GLU A 3 -17.99 10.80 -23.99
CA GLU A 3 -18.29 11.64 -22.82
C GLU A 3 -19.17 11.07 -21.70
N LEU A 4 -18.50 10.43 -20.74
CA LEU A 4 -18.85 10.56 -19.32
C LEU A 4 -17.58 10.94 -18.52
N VAL A 5 -17.11 12.18 -18.72
CA VAL A 5 -16.05 12.77 -17.89
C VAL A 5 -16.62 12.96 -16.48
N SER A 6 -16.14 12.18 -15.52
CA SER A 6 -16.67 12.19 -14.16
C SER A 6 -16.32 13.51 -13.46
N GLN A 7 -17.36 14.26 -13.07
CA GLN A 7 -17.22 15.48 -12.29
C GLN A 7 -16.80 15.15 -10.86
N ARG A 8 -15.61 15.60 -10.45
CA ARG A 8 -15.27 15.83 -9.03
C ARG A 8 -14.63 17.21 -8.88
N GLY A 9 -14.87 17.84 -7.73
CA GLY A 9 -14.08 18.98 -7.25
C GLY A 9 -12.82 18.49 -6.54
N GLY A 10 -12.01 19.42 -6.05
CA GLY A 10 -11.10 19.12 -4.95
C GLY A 10 -11.96 18.88 -3.71
N MET A 11 -12.22 17.62 -3.39
CA MET A 11 -12.78 17.27 -2.08
C MET A 11 -11.58 17.15 -1.14
N SER A 12 -11.54 17.93 -0.07
CA SER A 12 -10.54 17.78 0.99
C SER A 12 -10.53 16.32 1.46
N ARG A 13 -9.41 15.78 1.94
CA ARG A 13 -9.36 14.34 2.28
C ARG A 13 -10.31 13.97 3.43
N ARG A 14 -10.66 14.94 4.28
CA ARG A 14 -11.81 14.90 5.20
C ARG A 14 -13.18 14.87 4.52
N ALA A 15 -13.41 15.64 3.46
CA ALA A 15 -14.62 15.51 2.62
C ALA A 15 -14.64 14.20 1.82
N VAL A 16 -13.48 13.63 1.48
CA VAL A 16 -13.36 12.26 0.96
C VAL A 16 -13.79 11.28 2.06
N LEU A 17 -13.19 11.32 3.26
CA LEU A 17 -13.58 10.55 4.48
C LEU A 17 -15.06 10.73 4.92
N ALA A 18 -15.63 11.92 4.81
CA ALA A 18 -16.99 12.25 5.27
C ALA A 18 -18.06 11.95 4.21
N ALA A 19 -17.70 12.06 2.93
CA ALA A 19 -18.43 11.38 1.86
C ALA A 19 -18.19 9.86 1.87
N ALA A 20 -17.53 9.28 2.89
CA ALA A 20 -17.07 7.89 2.86
C ALA A 20 -17.54 6.96 3.98
N VAL A 21 -18.72 6.32 3.96
CA VAL A 21 -19.99 6.60 3.24
C VAL A 21 -19.95 6.74 1.70
N THR A 22 -18.96 6.10 1.02
CA THR A 22 -18.40 6.33 -0.36
C THR A 22 -16.91 6.83 -0.44
N ALA A 23 -15.98 6.04 0.15
CA ALA A 23 -14.49 5.99 -0.02
C ALA A 23 -13.55 7.15 0.44
N GLY A 24 -12.68 6.90 1.46
CA GLY A 24 -11.59 7.80 1.94
C GLY A 24 -10.82 7.32 3.19
N VAL A 25 -9.55 7.76 3.39
CA VAL A 25 -8.66 7.56 4.59
C VAL A 25 -7.44 8.53 4.63
N THR A 26 -7.18 9.13 5.81
CA THR A 26 -6.01 9.61 6.63
C THR A 26 -4.72 10.36 6.18
N ALA A 27 -4.29 11.31 7.06
CA ALA A 27 -2.94 11.62 7.63
C ALA A 27 -2.28 13.06 7.67
N THR A 28 -0.99 13.47 7.83
CA THR A 28 0.44 13.01 7.88
C THR A 28 1.03 12.56 9.25
N ALA A 29 2.37 12.44 9.42
CA ALA A 29 3.02 12.80 10.70
C ALA A 29 4.20 13.82 10.55
N VAL A 30 5.36 13.61 11.24
CA VAL A 30 6.71 14.32 11.24
C VAL A 30 7.33 14.43 12.66
N THR A 31 8.63 14.33 13.06
CA THR A 31 9.84 13.57 12.61
C THR A 31 11.15 13.84 13.42
N ALA A 32 12.14 12.93 13.34
CA ALA A 32 13.63 13.15 13.30
C ALA A 32 14.57 13.30 14.55
N SER A 33 15.94 13.28 14.38
CA SER A 33 17.03 13.03 15.41
C SER A 33 18.61 13.45 15.41
N PRO A 34 19.54 13.85 14.43
CA PRO A 34 20.60 13.15 13.52
C PRO A 34 21.91 12.39 14.03
N GLY A 35 22.39 11.27 13.40
CA GLY A 35 23.76 10.64 13.61
C GLY A 35 24.03 9.08 13.71
N ALA A 36 24.88 8.51 12.82
CA ALA A 36 25.14 7.08 12.50
C ALA A 36 25.75 6.07 13.55
N ALA A 37 25.59 4.76 13.28
CA ALA A 37 26.34 3.62 13.85
C ALA A 37 26.43 2.41 12.85
N ALA A 38 27.30 1.42 13.09
CA ALA A 38 27.70 0.41 12.09
C ALA A 38 26.66 -0.71 11.82
N LEU A 39 26.61 -1.16 10.55
CA LEU A 39 25.68 -2.19 10.03
C LEU A 39 25.91 -3.59 10.63
N PRO A 40 24.87 -4.29 11.12
CA PRO A 40 24.97 -5.70 11.50
C PRO A 40 24.97 -6.62 10.26
N THR A 41 25.99 -7.47 10.11
CA THR A 41 26.17 -8.33 8.93
C THR A 41 25.31 -9.61 8.96
N GLY A 42 24.14 -9.59 8.32
CA GLY A 42 23.28 -10.74 8.04
C GLY A 42 22.08 -10.31 7.18
N PRO A 43 21.56 -11.12 6.24
CA PRO A 43 21.44 -12.58 6.30
C PRO A 43 22.30 -13.37 5.28
N ALA A 44 23.30 -12.74 4.65
CA ALA A 44 24.10 -13.36 3.58
C ALA A 44 24.74 -14.72 3.97
N ALA A 45 25.14 -14.88 5.24
CA ALA A 45 25.77 -16.10 5.75
C ALA A 45 24.86 -17.35 5.69
N ASP A 46 23.58 -17.24 6.06
CA ASP A 46 22.66 -18.39 6.05
C ASP A 46 22.29 -18.80 4.62
N ARG A 47 22.24 -17.84 3.68
CA ARG A 47 22.01 -18.09 2.24
C ARG A 47 23.19 -18.81 1.58
N ALA A 48 24.42 -18.58 2.04
CA ALA A 48 25.61 -19.29 1.55
C ALA A 48 25.61 -20.79 1.88
N SER A 49 24.76 -21.26 2.80
CA SER A 49 24.67 -22.68 3.19
C SER A 49 23.93 -23.59 2.19
N GLY A 50 23.29 -23.04 1.16
CA GLY A 50 22.42 -23.80 0.24
C GLY A 50 21.12 -24.29 0.88
N SER A 51 20.73 -23.74 2.04
CA SER A 51 19.51 -24.11 2.77
C SER A 51 18.37 -23.13 2.51
N ALA A 52 17.17 -23.65 2.27
CA ALA A 52 15.92 -22.88 2.15
C ALA A 52 15.42 -22.30 3.49
N ARG A 53 16.16 -22.46 4.59
CA ARG A 53 15.77 -22.07 5.96
C ARG A 53 15.23 -20.64 6.08
N TRP A 54 15.81 -19.67 5.36
CA TRP A 54 15.37 -18.27 5.36
C TRP A 54 13.91 -18.06 4.90
N PHE A 55 13.35 -19.02 4.16
CA PHE A 55 11.94 -19.07 3.78
C PHE A 55 11.13 -19.93 4.75
N THR A 56 11.64 -21.10 5.16
CA THR A 56 10.94 -21.98 6.12
C THR A 56 10.73 -21.35 7.50
N ASP A 57 11.63 -20.45 7.94
CA ASP A 57 11.44 -19.57 9.10
C ASP A 57 12.02 -18.17 8.81
N PRO A 58 11.20 -17.20 8.35
CA PRO A 58 11.67 -15.87 8.01
C PRO A 58 11.97 -15.03 9.27
N ALA A 59 13.08 -14.29 9.26
CA ALA A 59 13.53 -13.43 10.35
C ALA A 59 12.47 -12.37 10.73
N ARG A 60 12.34 -12.05 12.02
CA ARG A 60 11.28 -11.15 12.51
C ARG A 60 11.27 -9.76 11.84
N SER A 61 12.41 -9.24 11.41
CA SER A 61 12.52 -7.97 10.69
C SER A 61 11.74 -7.90 9.37
N VAL A 62 11.51 -9.04 8.69
CA VAL A 62 10.74 -9.09 7.43
C VAL A 62 9.29 -9.53 7.65
N ARG A 63 8.88 -9.87 8.88
CA ARG A 63 7.50 -10.29 9.18
C ARG A 63 6.52 -9.09 9.22
N PRO A 64 5.21 -9.31 9.05
CA PRO A 64 4.21 -8.23 9.18
C PRO A 64 4.23 -7.56 10.55
N LYS A 65 3.78 -6.30 10.60
CA LYS A 65 3.58 -5.50 11.81
C LYS A 65 2.09 -5.24 12.07
N PHE A 66 1.76 -4.66 13.22
CA PHE A 66 0.46 -3.99 13.47
C PHE A 66 0.67 -2.49 13.70
N ARG A 67 -0.24 -1.67 13.18
CA ARG A 67 -0.52 -0.34 13.72
C ARG A 67 -1.22 -0.52 15.07
N TRP A 68 -0.63 -0.02 16.15
CA TRP A 68 -1.03 -0.28 17.54
C TRP A 68 -1.52 1.01 18.20
N TRP A 69 -2.84 1.08 18.38
CA TRP A 69 -3.53 2.29 18.80
C TRP A 69 -3.68 2.38 20.31
N TRP A 70 -3.19 3.48 20.88
CA TRP A 70 -3.29 3.79 22.30
C TRP A 70 -4.26 4.96 22.55
N PRO A 71 -5.02 4.95 23.66
CA PRO A 71 -5.71 6.13 24.18
C PRO A 71 -4.67 7.08 24.84
N ASP A 72 -3.89 7.76 24.00
CA ASP A 72 -2.71 8.55 24.40
C ASP A 72 -1.81 7.77 25.38
N GLY A 73 -1.53 8.34 26.55
CA GLY A 73 -0.79 7.77 27.67
C GLY A 73 -1.66 7.14 28.76
N MET A 74 -2.93 6.82 28.49
CA MET A 74 -3.77 6.02 29.41
C MET A 74 -3.43 4.51 29.33
N VAL A 75 -2.14 4.18 29.43
CA VAL A 75 -1.61 2.83 29.24
C VAL A 75 -0.83 2.33 30.47
N ASP A 76 -0.88 1.02 30.69
CA ASP A 76 -0.13 0.32 31.74
C ASP A 76 1.13 -0.33 31.12
N PRO A 77 2.35 0.01 31.58
CA PRO A 77 3.60 -0.62 31.16
C PRO A 77 3.61 -2.17 31.14
N ASP A 78 2.91 -2.83 32.06
CA ASP A 78 2.84 -4.30 32.11
C ASP A 78 1.83 -4.88 31.10
N GLU A 79 0.72 -4.18 30.82
CA GLU A 79 -0.19 -4.54 29.73
C GLU A 79 0.48 -4.31 28.37
N VAL A 80 1.17 -3.17 28.18
CA VAL A 80 2.00 -2.86 27.02
C VAL A 80 3.05 -3.96 26.78
N ALA A 81 3.72 -4.44 27.84
CA ALA A 81 4.63 -5.57 27.74
C ALA A 81 3.92 -6.89 27.37
N ARG A 82 2.67 -7.08 27.82
CA ARG A 82 1.84 -8.27 27.52
C ARG A 82 1.31 -8.27 26.08
N GLU A 83 0.97 -7.13 25.51
CA GLU A 83 0.49 -7.03 24.13
C GLU A 83 1.64 -7.21 23.12
N ILE A 84 2.85 -6.70 23.40
CA ILE A 84 4.06 -7.04 22.63
C ILE A 84 4.34 -8.56 22.65
N ASP A 85 4.09 -9.25 23.78
CA ASP A 85 4.16 -10.71 23.81
C ASP A 85 3.11 -11.36 22.90
N GLN A 86 1.85 -10.93 22.98
CA GLN A 86 0.77 -11.47 22.14
C GLN A 86 1.07 -11.32 20.64
N ILE A 87 1.58 -10.15 20.22
CA ILE A 87 2.01 -9.88 18.84
C ILE A 87 3.19 -10.78 18.45
N ALA A 88 4.18 -10.94 19.33
CA ALA A 88 5.35 -11.79 19.10
C ALA A 88 5.02 -13.29 19.02
N ASP A 89 4.05 -13.76 19.81
CA ASP A 89 3.58 -15.14 19.89
C ASP A 89 2.57 -15.49 18.78
N ALA A 90 1.79 -14.51 18.31
CA ALA A 90 1.05 -14.61 17.04
C ALA A 90 1.96 -14.55 15.80
N GLY A 91 3.29 -14.47 15.99
CA GLY A 91 4.28 -14.61 14.93
C GLY A 91 4.62 -13.34 14.15
N PHE A 92 4.15 -12.17 14.57
CA PHE A 92 4.42 -10.89 13.91
C PHE A 92 5.83 -10.34 14.25
N GLY A 93 6.28 -9.36 13.46
CA GLY A 93 7.64 -8.79 13.47
C GLY A 93 7.82 -7.48 14.24
N GLY A 94 6.73 -6.76 14.54
CA GLY A 94 6.79 -5.48 15.21
C GLY A 94 5.42 -4.82 15.37
N ALA A 95 5.42 -3.61 15.93
CA ALA A 95 4.26 -2.76 16.07
C ALA A 95 4.63 -1.29 15.84
N GLU A 96 3.67 -0.46 15.43
CA GLU A 96 3.77 1.01 15.39
C GLU A 96 2.90 1.60 16.49
N ILE A 97 3.43 2.41 17.40
CA ILE A 97 2.60 3.08 18.41
C ILE A 97 2.05 4.39 17.83
N ALA A 98 0.73 4.54 17.82
CA ALA A 98 -0.02 5.72 17.41
C ALA A 98 -1.09 6.07 18.46
N ALA A 99 -1.32 7.35 18.76
CA ALA A 99 -2.39 7.75 19.68
C ALA A 99 -3.69 8.00 18.89
N VAL A 100 -4.66 7.09 19.02
CA VAL A 100 -5.89 7.10 18.22
C VAL A 100 -7.06 6.65 19.09
N HIS A 101 -8.08 7.49 19.21
CA HIS A 101 -9.23 7.29 20.10
C HIS A 101 -10.52 7.93 19.55
N HIS A 102 -10.81 7.69 18.26
CA HIS A 102 -12.06 8.08 17.60
C HIS A 102 -13.32 7.48 18.20
N SER A 103 -13.21 6.32 18.86
CA SER A 103 -14.33 5.65 19.51
C SER A 103 -14.72 6.19 20.89
N ILE A 104 -13.87 7.03 21.50
CA ILE A 104 -14.18 7.75 22.74
C ILE A 104 -14.93 9.04 22.38
N ARG A 105 -16.17 9.15 22.87
CA ARG A 105 -17.09 10.26 22.62
C ARG A 105 -16.85 11.38 23.63
N ASP A 106 -16.78 11.04 24.92
CA ASP A 106 -16.43 12.01 25.95
C ASP A 106 -14.90 12.15 26.06
N LYS A 107 -14.35 13.04 25.23
CA LYS A 107 -12.92 13.37 25.21
C LYS A 107 -12.42 13.97 26.53
N SER A 108 -13.29 14.39 27.47
CA SER A 108 -12.85 14.85 28.80
C SER A 108 -12.26 13.73 29.66
N LEU A 109 -12.64 12.47 29.37
CA LEU A 109 -12.18 11.28 30.10
C LEU A 109 -10.73 10.89 29.80
N LEU A 110 -10.07 11.54 28.84
CA LEU A 110 -8.69 11.26 28.43
C LEU A 110 -7.62 11.82 29.38
N ASP A 111 -7.98 12.81 30.21
CA ASP A 111 -7.05 13.53 31.10
C ASP A 111 -5.71 13.91 30.42
N THR A 112 -5.81 14.63 29.30
CA THR A 112 -4.65 14.95 28.45
C THR A 112 -3.56 15.80 29.14
N ALA A 113 -3.83 16.33 30.33
CA ALA A 113 -2.87 17.03 31.18
C ALA A 113 -1.90 16.09 31.92
N HIS A 114 -2.35 14.90 32.31
CA HIS A 114 -1.51 13.90 33.00
C HIS A 114 -1.19 12.70 32.11
N HIS A 115 -2.11 12.34 31.21
CA HIS A 115 -2.08 11.16 30.35
C HIS A 115 -2.02 11.47 28.85
N GLY A 116 -1.83 12.73 28.42
CA GLY A 116 -1.71 13.06 27.00
C GLY A 116 -0.50 12.43 26.29
N TRP A 117 -0.42 12.54 24.97
CA TRP A 117 0.75 12.13 24.20
C TRP A 117 2.02 12.86 24.68
N GLY A 118 3.17 12.17 24.64
CA GLY A 118 4.45 12.70 25.13
C GLY A 118 4.56 12.84 26.66
N SER A 119 3.47 12.67 27.41
CA SER A 119 3.43 12.69 28.89
C SER A 119 4.32 11.63 29.54
N ARG A 120 4.52 11.71 30.86
CA ARG A 120 5.27 10.67 31.58
C ARG A 120 4.64 9.28 31.43
N PRO A 121 3.32 9.05 31.68
CA PRO A 121 2.70 7.75 31.45
C PRO A 121 2.91 7.21 30.03
N TRP A 122 2.78 8.05 29.00
CA TRP A 122 3.05 7.67 27.61
C TRP A 122 4.50 7.19 27.41
N ARG A 123 5.49 7.95 27.93
CA ARG A 123 6.91 7.57 27.84
C ARG A 123 7.26 6.31 28.63
N ASP A 124 6.72 6.17 29.85
CA ASP A 124 6.95 4.99 30.68
C ASP A 124 6.38 3.72 29.97
N GLY A 125 5.25 3.86 29.26
CA GLY A 125 4.71 2.87 28.32
C GLY A 125 5.64 2.59 27.12
N VAL A 126 6.06 3.61 26.36
CA VAL A 126 6.94 3.42 25.18
C VAL A 126 8.27 2.75 25.57
N GLU A 127 8.87 3.13 26.71
CA GLU A 127 10.06 2.44 27.20
C GLU A 127 9.77 0.97 27.58
N ALA A 128 8.58 0.64 28.07
CA ALA A 128 8.18 -0.76 28.33
C ALA A 128 7.97 -1.57 27.03
N ALA A 129 7.34 -0.97 26.02
CA ALA A 129 7.18 -1.56 24.69
C ALA A 129 8.55 -1.91 24.08
N LEU A 130 9.46 -0.94 24.00
CA LEU A 130 10.81 -1.13 23.47
C LEU A 130 11.61 -2.16 24.29
N ARG A 131 11.56 -2.08 25.63
CA ARG A 131 12.19 -3.09 26.52
C ARG A 131 11.70 -4.51 26.24
N ARG A 132 10.41 -4.69 25.95
CA ARG A 132 9.85 -6.01 25.62
C ARG A 132 10.20 -6.42 24.19
N ALA A 133 10.15 -5.49 23.24
CA ALA A 133 10.49 -5.72 21.84
C ALA A 133 11.93 -6.24 21.69
N VAL A 134 12.91 -5.63 22.37
CA VAL A 134 14.30 -6.12 22.46
C VAL A 134 14.36 -7.57 22.98
N ARG A 135 13.59 -7.90 24.03
CA ARG A 135 13.54 -9.28 24.60
C ARG A 135 12.85 -10.30 23.68
N ARG A 136 11.96 -9.87 22.79
CA ARG A 136 11.19 -10.75 21.90
C ARG A 136 11.72 -10.78 20.45
N GLY A 137 12.65 -9.88 20.10
CA GLY A 137 13.21 -9.72 18.76
C GLY A 137 12.29 -8.97 17.79
N LEU A 138 11.51 -8.01 18.29
CA LEU A 138 10.59 -7.18 17.49
C LEU A 138 11.15 -5.76 17.36
N THR A 139 10.77 -5.07 16.27
CA THR A 139 10.95 -3.60 16.13
C THR A 139 9.72 -2.88 16.67
N VAL A 140 9.89 -1.65 17.17
CA VAL A 140 8.77 -0.74 17.46
C VAL A 140 8.95 0.54 16.67
N ASP A 141 7.95 0.87 15.86
CA ASP A 141 7.85 2.13 15.15
C ASP A 141 7.04 3.13 16.00
N LEU A 142 7.24 4.43 15.83
CA LEU A 142 6.54 5.47 16.61
C LEU A 142 5.97 6.55 15.69
N THR A 143 4.69 6.91 15.87
CA THR A 143 4.20 8.20 15.37
C THR A 143 4.97 9.33 16.05
N LEU A 144 5.19 10.40 15.28
CA LEU A 144 6.07 11.48 15.69
C LEU A 144 5.34 12.68 16.33
N GLY A 145 4.03 12.62 16.33
CA GLY A 145 3.15 13.36 17.22
C GLY A 145 2.08 12.40 17.72
N PRO A 146 1.00 12.93 18.32
CA PRO A 146 -0.09 12.10 18.80
C PRO A 146 -0.75 11.27 17.68
N SER A 147 -1.26 11.98 16.68
CA SER A 147 -2.06 11.49 15.57
C SER A 147 -1.55 12.23 14.32
N TRP A 148 -2.44 12.62 13.41
CA TRP A 148 -2.11 13.20 12.12
C TRP A 148 -2.92 14.46 11.77
N PRO A 149 -2.41 15.40 10.94
CA PRO A 149 -0.99 15.62 10.66
C PRO A 149 -0.19 15.85 11.94
N VAL A 150 1.15 15.90 11.89
CA VAL A 150 1.86 16.21 13.13
C VAL A 150 1.62 17.62 13.61
N ALA A 151 1.27 17.64 14.88
CA ALA A 151 1.11 18.79 15.71
C ALA A 151 2.02 18.71 16.94
N VAL A 152 2.52 19.86 17.38
CA VAL A 152 3.42 19.98 18.53
C VAL A 152 2.68 20.60 19.71
N PRO A 153 2.63 19.95 20.89
CA PRO A 153 2.03 20.53 22.08
C PRO A 153 2.69 21.86 22.47
N GLY A 154 1.90 22.93 22.47
CA GLY A 154 2.36 24.29 22.83
C GLY A 154 2.80 25.18 21.67
N VAL A 155 2.86 24.68 20.42
CA VAL A 155 2.81 25.55 19.24
C VAL A 155 1.39 26.13 19.12
N THR A 156 1.26 27.40 18.71
CA THR A 156 -0.02 28.09 18.53
C THR A 156 -0.23 28.50 17.07
N PRO A 157 -1.47 28.75 16.61
CA PRO A 157 -1.72 29.09 15.20
C PRO A 157 -1.03 30.36 14.69
N ASP A 158 -0.66 31.27 15.59
CA ASP A 158 0.00 32.54 15.26
C ASP A 158 1.55 32.40 15.16
N ASP A 159 2.12 31.23 15.48
CA ASP A 159 3.57 30.98 15.42
C ASP A 159 4.05 30.64 14.00
N GLU A 160 5.26 31.08 13.64
CA GLU A 160 5.92 30.76 12.34
C GLU A 160 6.07 29.26 12.08
N ALA A 161 6.14 28.45 13.15
CA ALA A 161 6.25 26.99 13.06
C ALA A 161 4.91 26.28 12.83
N ALA A 162 3.76 26.96 12.90
CA ALA A 162 2.43 26.37 12.68
C ALA A 162 2.03 26.43 11.20
N ALA A 163 1.27 25.43 10.73
CA ALA A 163 0.80 25.35 9.36
C ALA A 163 0.03 26.63 8.95
N GLN A 164 0.47 27.24 7.86
CA GLN A 164 -0.09 28.48 7.34
C GLN A 164 -1.00 28.21 6.14
N GLU A 165 -1.95 29.12 5.93
CA GLU A 165 -2.71 29.21 4.69
C GLU A 165 -2.77 30.64 4.17
N LEU A 166 -2.99 30.76 2.87
CA LEU A 166 -3.34 31.99 2.18
C LEU A 166 -4.84 31.95 1.89
N ALA A 167 -5.62 32.56 2.78
CA ALA A 167 -7.04 32.81 2.54
C ALA A 167 -7.19 33.99 1.56
N HIS A 168 -8.24 34.00 0.75
CA HIS A 168 -8.52 35.10 -0.19
C HIS A 168 -9.88 35.74 0.10
N GLY A 169 -10.01 37.01 -0.28
CA GLY A 169 -11.28 37.73 -0.38
C GLY A 169 -11.45 38.24 -1.80
N HIS A 170 -12.68 38.35 -2.31
CA HIS A 170 -12.90 38.89 -3.65
C HIS A 170 -14.23 39.63 -3.83
N THR A 171 -14.30 40.52 -4.82
CA THR A 171 -15.54 41.19 -5.26
C THR A 171 -15.46 41.61 -6.72
N ALA A 172 -16.55 41.43 -7.46
CA ALA A 172 -16.67 41.92 -8.83
C ALA A 172 -17.01 43.42 -8.87
N LEU A 173 -16.50 44.12 -9.88
CA LEU A 173 -16.66 45.55 -10.12
C LEU A 173 -17.00 45.79 -11.60
N ALA A 174 -18.11 46.48 -11.86
CA ALA A 174 -18.48 46.85 -13.23
C ALA A 174 -17.50 47.86 -13.85
N ALA A 175 -17.44 47.91 -15.17
CA ALA A 175 -16.62 48.86 -15.94
C ALA A 175 -16.82 50.31 -15.45
N GLY A 176 -15.73 51.00 -15.08
CA GLY A 176 -15.78 52.37 -14.56
C GLY A 176 -16.25 52.53 -13.10
N ALA A 177 -16.63 51.45 -12.41
CA ALA A 177 -17.10 51.52 -11.02
C ALA A 177 -15.95 51.89 -10.06
N THR A 178 -16.27 52.68 -9.03
CA THR A 178 -15.31 53.03 -7.98
C THR A 178 -15.62 52.26 -6.70
N TYR A 179 -14.68 51.39 -6.31
CA TYR A 179 -14.67 50.78 -4.99
C TYR A 179 -14.17 51.78 -3.95
N ARG A 180 -14.81 51.81 -2.78
CA ARG A 180 -14.42 52.62 -1.62
C ARG A 180 -14.92 51.93 -0.35
N GLY A 181 -14.02 51.34 0.41
CA GLY A 181 -14.34 50.56 1.62
C GLY A 181 -13.11 49.94 2.25
N PRO A 182 -13.25 49.05 3.25
CA PRO A 182 -12.19 48.11 3.58
C PRO A 182 -11.84 47.27 2.33
N VAL A 183 -10.62 46.74 2.24
CA VAL A 183 -10.28 45.69 1.27
C VAL A 183 -11.22 44.47 1.46
N PRO A 184 -11.47 43.65 0.42
CA PRO A 184 -12.31 42.47 0.56
C PRO A 184 -11.86 41.59 1.75
N ALA A 185 -12.80 41.19 2.60
CA ALA A 185 -12.51 40.27 3.69
C ALA A 185 -12.31 38.85 3.15
N PRO A 186 -11.56 37.97 3.84
CA PRO A 186 -11.49 36.55 3.53
C PRO A 186 -12.88 35.92 3.34
N VAL A 187 -13.03 34.99 2.39
CA VAL A 187 -14.31 34.29 2.15
C VAL A 187 -14.73 33.39 3.33
N HIS A 188 -13.75 32.89 4.10
CA HIS A 188 -13.95 32.11 5.33
C HIS A 188 -13.37 32.83 6.55
N GLU A 189 -14.03 32.71 7.72
CA GLU A 189 -13.55 33.29 8.99
C GLU A 189 -12.25 32.63 9.48
N ALA A 190 -11.62 33.18 10.52
CA ALA A 190 -10.39 32.60 11.07
C ALA A 190 -10.69 31.34 11.88
N ALA A 191 -9.86 30.30 11.74
CA ALA A 191 -9.93 29.13 12.61
C ALA A 191 -9.76 29.51 14.09
N THR A 192 -10.46 28.81 14.99
CA THR A 192 -10.51 29.16 16.41
C THR A 192 -9.11 29.10 17.05
N GLY A 193 -8.63 30.25 17.54
CA GLY A 193 -7.33 30.40 18.19
C GLY A 193 -6.31 31.21 17.38
N VAL A 194 -6.54 31.40 16.08
CA VAL A 194 -5.84 32.37 15.25
C VAL A 194 -6.21 33.78 15.71
N ARG A 195 -5.22 34.64 15.95
CA ARG A 195 -5.40 36.06 16.31
C ARG A 195 -4.69 37.02 15.36
N ALA A 196 -3.71 36.54 14.61
CA ALA A 196 -3.00 37.30 13.60
C ALA A 196 -3.46 36.92 12.18
N GLN A 197 -3.68 37.94 11.35
CA GLN A 197 -3.80 37.81 9.90
C GLN A 197 -2.96 38.91 9.24
N ARG A 198 -2.19 38.57 8.21
CA ARG A 198 -1.37 39.51 7.44
C ARG A 198 -1.93 39.64 6.03
N LEU A 199 -2.40 40.83 5.68
CA LEU A 199 -2.66 41.17 4.28
C LEU A 199 -1.34 41.04 3.51
N LEU A 200 -1.27 40.07 2.59
CA LEU A 200 -0.09 39.79 1.78
C LEU A 200 -0.08 40.64 0.51
N ALA A 201 -1.24 40.74 -0.15
CA ALA A 201 -1.41 41.54 -1.36
C ALA A 201 -2.88 41.92 -1.57
N VAL A 202 -3.11 42.94 -2.39
CA VAL A 202 -4.41 43.27 -3.01
C VAL A 202 -4.18 43.50 -4.49
N GLN A 203 -5.01 42.87 -5.33
CA GLN A 203 -4.89 42.93 -6.78
C GLN A 203 -6.23 43.21 -7.45
N ALA A 204 -6.20 43.82 -8.63
CA ALA A 204 -7.36 43.85 -9.52
C ALA A 204 -7.00 43.26 -10.88
N ALA A 205 -7.87 42.41 -11.41
CA ALA A 205 -7.72 41.77 -12.73
C ALA A 205 -9.04 41.87 -13.51
N ARG A 206 -8.95 42.14 -14.81
CA ARG A 206 -10.09 42.19 -15.72
C ARG A 206 -10.60 40.75 -15.94
N VAL A 207 -11.92 40.59 -15.91
CA VAL A 207 -12.59 39.33 -16.23
C VAL A 207 -12.48 39.08 -17.74
N ASP A 208 -12.01 37.90 -18.11
CA ASP A 208 -12.02 37.40 -19.49
C ASP A 208 -12.97 36.19 -19.59
N PRO A 209 -14.19 36.37 -20.14
CA PRO A 209 -15.12 35.27 -20.36
C PRO A 209 -14.60 34.15 -21.27
N ALA A 210 -13.56 34.36 -22.08
CA ALA A 210 -12.95 33.31 -22.89
C ALA A 210 -12.15 32.30 -22.06
N ASN A 211 -11.63 32.72 -20.89
CA ASN A 211 -10.88 31.88 -19.96
C ASN A 211 -11.77 31.24 -18.88
N SER A 212 -13.05 31.62 -18.81
CA SER A 212 -13.97 31.16 -17.76
C SER A 212 -14.37 29.69 -17.97
N THR A 213 -14.31 28.89 -16.89
CA THR A 213 -14.79 27.51 -16.89
C THR A 213 -16.16 27.42 -16.21
N ARG A 214 -16.70 26.20 -16.03
CA ARG A 214 -17.91 26.01 -15.19
C ARG A 214 -17.63 26.24 -13.69
N LYS A 215 -16.36 26.30 -13.28
CA LYS A 215 -15.94 26.40 -11.87
C LYS A 215 -15.08 27.63 -11.58
N GLU A 216 -14.25 28.04 -12.52
CA GLU A 216 -13.27 29.12 -12.36
C GLU A 216 -13.72 30.35 -13.13
N THR A 217 -13.67 31.53 -12.50
CA THR A 217 -13.84 32.79 -13.23
C THR A 217 -12.58 33.08 -14.03
N GLY A 218 -12.74 33.30 -15.34
CA GLY A 218 -11.65 33.63 -16.25
C GLY A 218 -11.19 35.06 -16.05
N LEU A 219 -9.87 35.25 -16.02
CA LEU A 219 -9.21 36.54 -15.89
C LEU A 219 -8.23 36.74 -17.06
N ASP A 220 -7.88 37.99 -17.30
CA ASP A 220 -6.82 38.38 -18.23
C ASP A 220 -5.48 38.58 -17.46
N PRO A 221 -4.42 37.82 -17.76
CA PRO A 221 -3.14 37.92 -17.06
C PRO A 221 -2.42 39.27 -17.28
N ASP A 222 -2.55 39.88 -18.47
CA ASP A 222 -1.90 41.17 -18.78
C ASP A 222 -2.62 42.35 -18.09
N SER A 223 -3.81 42.10 -17.54
CA SER A 223 -4.60 43.09 -16.83
C SER A 223 -4.29 43.18 -15.32
N VAL A 224 -3.58 42.22 -14.75
CA VAL A 224 -3.36 42.10 -13.29
C VAL A 224 -2.57 43.31 -12.77
N ARG A 225 -3.17 44.03 -11.83
CA ARG A 225 -2.58 45.21 -11.17
C ARG A 225 -2.42 44.94 -9.69
N ASP A 226 -1.21 45.14 -9.18
CA ASP A 226 -0.98 45.25 -7.75
C ASP A 226 -1.54 46.60 -7.23
N LEU A 227 -2.30 46.54 -6.15
CA LEU A 227 -2.92 47.67 -5.46
C LEU A 227 -2.50 47.73 -3.98
N THR A 228 -1.58 46.86 -3.53
CA THR A 228 -1.21 46.69 -2.12
C THR A 228 -0.70 47.98 -1.49
N ASP A 229 0.20 48.70 -2.18
CA ASP A 229 0.73 50.01 -1.76
C ASP A 229 -0.32 51.14 -1.76
N THR A 230 -1.54 50.89 -2.27
CA THR A 230 -2.64 51.87 -2.25
C THR A 230 -3.64 51.64 -1.11
N VAL A 231 -3.41 50.62 -0.28
CA VAL A 231 -4.22 50.31 0.90
C VAL A 231 -3.73 51.14 2.09
N THR A 232 -4.65 51.88 2.73
CA THR A 232 -4.36 52.71 3.91
C THR A 232 -5.33 52.36 5.04
N ASP A 233 -4.80 51.99 6.22
CA ASP A 233 -5.59 51.54 7.39
C ASP A 233 -6.59 50.41 7.06
N GLY A 234 -6.21 49.51 6.14
CA GLY A 234 -7.07 48.43 5.63
C GLY A 234 -8.14 48.89 4.63
N GLY A 235 -8.24 50.19 4.36
CA GLY A 235 -9.14 50.77 3.36
C GLY A 235 -8.51 50.89 1.97
N LEU A 236 -9.33 50.68 0.93
CA LEU A 236 -8.98 50.90 -0.47
C LEU A 236 -9.96 51.90 -1.10
N THR A 237 -9.46 52.77 -1.97
CA THR A 237 -10.28 53.51 -2.95
C THR A 237 -9.67 53.32 -4.34
N TRP A 238 -10.38 52.65 -5.23
CA TRP A 238 -9.90 52.31 -6.57
C TRP A 238 -11.03 52.36 -7.59
N THR A 239 -10.74 52.87 -8.80
CA THR A 239 -11.70 52.94 -9.90
C THR A 239 -11.31 51.91 -10.96
N ALA A 240 -12.22 50.96 -11.22
CA ALA A 240 -12.08 49.99 -12.29
C ALA A 240 -12.02 50.71 -13.65
N PRO A 241 -11.06 50.37 -14.54
CA PRO A 241 -11.08 50.84 -15.92
C PRO A 241 -12.41 50.54 -16.64
N ALA A 242 -12.73 51.34 -17.65
CA ALA A 242 -14.02 51.27 -18.36
C ALA A 242 -14.01 50.25 -19.54
N ASP A 243 -13.16 49.23 -19.46
CA ASP A 243 -12.82 48.30 -20.55
C ASP A 243 -13.31 46.86 -20.35
N GLY A 244 -13.93 46.56 -19.20
CA GLY A 244 -14.48 45.25 -18.85
C GLY A 244 -15.06 45.21 -17.44
N GLU A 245 -15.54 44.04 -17.03
CA GLU A 245 -15.74 43.75 -15.61
C GLU A 245 -14.37 43.44 -14.96
N TRP A 246 -14.20 43.82 -13.70
CA TRP A 246 -12.94 43.64 -12.96
C TRP A 246 -13.20 42.89 -11.64
N MET A 247 -12.37 41.91 -11.34
CA MET A 247 -12.31 41.25 -10.03
C MET A 247 -11.27 41.94 -9.16
N LEU A 248 -11.70 42.46 -8.01
CA LEU A 248 -10.82 42.93 -6.94
C LEU A 248 -10.61 41.79 -5.95
N ILE A 249 -9.35 41.40 -5.70
CA ILE A 249 -8.95 40.25 -4.88
C ILE A 249 -8.01 40.73 -3.78
N SER A 250 -8.18 40.21 -2.56
CA SER A 250 -7.25 40.35 -1.44
C SER A 250 -6.72 38.99 -1.00
N TYR A 251 -5.50 38.96 -0.48
CA TYR A 251 -4.84 37.73 -0.04
C TYR A 251 -4.31 37.91 1.39
N TRP A 252 -4.63 36.97 2.28
CA TRP A 252 -4.40 37.07 3.71
C TRP A 252 -3.67 35.81 4.20
N GLN A 253 -2.42 35.97 4.62
CA GLN A 253 -1.70 34.90 5.30
C GLN A 253 -2.20 34.81 6.75
N ARG A 254 -2.53 33.59 7.19
CA ARG A 254 -2.91 33.26 8.57
C ARG A 254 -2.49 31.82 8.90
N GLY A 255 -2.45 31.48 10.19
CA GLY A 255 -2.39 30.07 10.58
C GLY A 255 -3.67 29.33 10.21
N SER A 256 -3.57 28.05 9.83
CA SER A 256 -4.74 27.20 9.56
C SER A 256 -5.54 26.87 10.83
N GLY A 257 -4.92 26.99 12.01
CA GLY A 257 -5.51 26.56 13.27
C GLY A 257 -5.74 25.05 13.39
N GLN A 258 -5.21 24.25 12.46
CA GLN A 258 -5.44 22.81 12.43
C GLN A 258 -4.84 22.12 13.67
N GLN A 259 -5.63 21.26 14.30
CA GLN A 259 -5.22 20.33 15.36
C GLN A 259 -5.17 18.90 14.80
N PRO A 260 -4.41 17.98 15.42
CA PRO A 260 -4.30 16.61 14.93
C PRO A 260 -5.63 15.87 15.14
N GLU A 261 -5.93 14.98 14.19
CA GLU A 261 -7.22 14.32 14.04
C GLU A 261 -7.59 13.46 15.25
N SER A 262 -8.86 13.57 15.66
CA SER A 262 -9.43 13.06 16.91
C SER A 262 -9.00 13.74 18.22
N GLY A 263 -8.32 14.89 18.17
CA GLY A 263 -7.92 15.65 19.35
C GLY A 263 -9.08 16.05 20.31
N PRO A 264 -8.76 16.52 21.52
CA PRO A 264 -7.42 16.82 22.03
C PRO A 264 -6.62 15.57 22.43
N HIS A 265 -5.30 15.68 22.33
CA HIS A 265 -4.31 14.64 22.71
C HIS A 265 -3.33 15.08 23.81
N SER A 266 -3.30 16.38 24.13
CA SER A 266 -2.31 16.98 25.04
C SER A 266 -2.86 18.23 25.73
N ALA A 267 -2.26 18.63 26.84
CA ALA A 267 -2.40 19.96 27.42
C ALA A 267 -0.99 20.53 27.73
N PRO A 268 -0.60 21.71 27.20
CA PRO A 268 -1.32 22.52 26.21
C PRO A 268 -1.62 21.75 24.92
N ALA A 269 -2.62 22.21 24.17
CA ALA A 269 -3.02 21.60 22.91
C ALA A 269 -1.88 21.60 21.89
N ALA A 270 -1.94 20.66 20.94
CA ALA A 270 -1.00 20.56 19.83
C ALA A 270 -1.64 21.13 18.56
N PHE A 271 -0.91 22.00 17.86
CA PHE A 271 -1.30 22.51 16.54
C PHE A 271 -0.33 22.05 15.46
N VAL A 272 -0.87 21.78 14.26
CA VAL A 272 -0.14 21.22 13.12
C VAL A 272 1.00 22.14 12.69
N VAL A 273 2.17 21.57 12.42
CA VAL A 273 3.37 22.33 12.05
C VAL A 273 3.39 22.69 10.56
N ASP A 274 4.11 23.75 10.19
CA ASP A 274 4.36 24.08 8.79
C ASP A 274 5.24 23.00 8.12
N HIS A 275 4.62 22.23 7.22
CA HIS A 275 5.26 21.14 6.49
C HIS A 275 6.22 21.62 5.37
N LEU A 276 6.27 22.93 5.10
CA LEU A 276 7.04 23.54 4.02
C LEU A 276 8.24 24.38 4.51
N SER A 277 8.39 24.57 5.83
CA SER A 277 9.50 25.36 6.40
C SER A 277 10.36 24.61 7.41
N ALA A 278 11.59 25.10 7.56
CA ALA A 278 12.51 24.61 8.57
C ALA A 278 11.99 24.89 9.99
N ALA A 279 11.15 25.90 10.20
CA ALA A 279 10.60 26.25 11.51
C ALA A 279 9.65 25.16 12.05
N GLY A 280 8.70 24.69 11.21
CA GLY A 280 7.77 23.61 11.59
C GLY A 280 8.49 22.30 11.91
N THR A 281 9.39 21.87 11.03
CA THR A 281 10.31 20.74 11.26
C THR A 281 11.15 20.89 12.54
N THR A 282 11.70 22.09 12.79
CA THR A 282 12.51 22.35 13.99
C THR A 282 11.65 22.22 15.24
N ALA A 283 10.41 22.72 15.24
CA ALA A 283 9.53 22.63 16.41
C ALA A 283 9.24 21.19 16.84
N VAL A 284 9.11 20.23 15.91
CA VAL A 284 8.91 18.82 16.27
C VAL A 284 10.17 18.19 16.83
N THR A 285 11.29 18.35 16.12
CA THR A 285 12.58 17.77 16.53
C THR A 285 13.00 18.29 17.89
N ASP A 286 12.85 19.60 18.12
CA ASP A 286 13.01 20.25 19.42
C ASP A 286 12.09 19.67 20.50
N TYR A 287 10.81 19.43 20.19
CA TYR A 287 9.86 18.90 21.16
C TYR A 287 10.26 17.50 21.62
N TRP A 288 10.68 16.63 20.68
CA TRP A 288 11.23 15.32 21.00
C TRP A 288 12.48 15.43 21.86
N GLU A 289 13.46 16.25 21.46
CA GLU A 289 14.71 16.46 22.19
C GLU A 289 14.49 16.97 23.62
N ARG A 290 13.56 17.91 23.83
CA ARG A 290 13.30 18.56 25.12
C ARG A 290 12.34 17.80 26.04
N HIS A 291 11.29 17.19 25.50
CA HIS A 291 10.16 16.68 26.31
C HIS A 291 9.98 15.15 26.23
N VAL A 292 10.47 14.49 25.18
CA VAL A 292 10.23 13.05 24.96
C VAL A 292 11.47 12.20 25.21
N LEU A 293 12.65 12.62 24.72
CA LEU A 293 13.83 11.77 24.57
C LEU A 293 14.70 11.63 25.82
N THR A 294 14.26 10.79 26.75
CA THR A 294 15.08 10.38 27.91
C THR A 294 16.35 9.63 27.47
N GLY A 295 17.41 9.69 28.28
CA GLY A 295 18.63 8.90 28.06
C GLY A 295 18.41 7.37 28.14
N SER A 296 17.27 6.91 28.68
CA SER A 296 16.84 5.51 28.63
C SER A 296 16.21 5.21 27.26
N LEU A 297 15.24 6.02 26.85
CA LEU A 297 14.56 5.93 25.55
C LEU A 297 15.54 5.93 24.36
N ARG A 298 16.53 6.84 24.34
CA ARG A 298 17.55 6.88 23.27
C ARG A 298 18.37 5.59 23.13
N ARG A 299 18.63 4.87 24.23
CA ARG A 299 19.29 3.55 24.18
C ARG A 299 18.34 2.44 23.74
N LEU A 300 17.07 2.54 24.11
CA LEU A 300 16.03 1.57 23.76
C LEU A 300 15.65 1.63 22.27
N LEU A 301 15.57 2.83 21.69
CA LEU A 301 15.39 3.03 20.24
C LEU A 301 16.53 2.35 19.45
N LYS A 302 17.80 2.67 19.77
CA LYS A 302 18.98 2.02 19.17
C LYS A 302 19.07 0.51 19.37
N ALA A 303 18.41 -0.05 20.39
CA ALA A 303 18.47 -1.47 20.71
C ALA A 303 17.30 -2.29 20.11
N ALA A 304 16.12 -1.70 20.00
CA ALA A 304 14.96 -2.34 19.37
C ALA A 304 14.98 -2.18 17.85
N GLY A 305 15.37 -0.98 17.39
CA GLY A 305 15.17 -0.54 16.01
C GLY A 305 13.69 -0.38 15.64
N GLY A 306 13.48 0.24 14.49
CA GLY A 306 12.17 0.56 13.96
C GLY A 306 12.23 1.85 13.15
N ALA A 307 11.07 2.31 12.72
CA ALA A 307 10.90 3.59 12.05
C ALA A 307 10.31 4.63 12.98
N PHE A 308 10.76 5.87 12.84
CA PHE A 308 9.85 6.99 13.06
C PHE A 308 8.90 7.06 11.88
N PHE A 309 7.60 7.27 12.14
CA PHE A 309 6.55 7.06 11.16
C PHE A 309 5.73 8.31 10.86
N GLU A 310 5.68 8.66 9.57
CA GLU A 310 4.63 9.48 8.99
C GLU A 310 3.57 8.68 8.26
N ASP A 311 2.36 9.03 8.62
CA ASP A 311 1.14 8.69 7.94
C ASP A 311 0.98 9.66 6.71
N SER A 312 -0.05 9.58 5.85
CA SER A 312 -0.14 10.41 4.60
C SER A 312 -0.90 11.74 4.63
N VAL A 313 -0.37 12.81 4.03
CA VAL A 313 -0.81 14.21 4.23
C VAL A 313 -2.33 14.53 4.16
N GLU A 314 -2.83 15.24 5.18
CA GLU A 314 -4.12 15.96 5.27
C GLU A 314 -3.93 17.34 5.91
N LEU A 315 -3.18 18.24 5.25
CA LEU A 315 -3.21 19.65 5.64
C LEU A 315 -4.58 20.23 5.28
N GLU A 316 -5.40 20.43 6.32
CA GLU A 316 -6.74 20.99 6.17
C GLU A 316 -6.65 22.52 6.17
N SER A 317 -6.95 23.10 5.01
CA SER A 317 -6.92 24.53 4.73
C SER A 317 -8.19 24.87 3.95
N GLU A 318 -8.84 25.97 4.36
CA GLU A 318 -10.01 26.52 3.68
C GLU A 318 -9.55 27.34 2.45
N GLY A 319 -8.35 27.94 2.54
CA GLY A 319 -7.66 28.62 1.45
C GLY A 319 -6.59 27.74 0.77
N LEU A 320 -5.49 28.37 0.36
CA LEU A 320 -4.33 27.71 -0.24
C LEU A 320 -3.26 27.42 0.84
N VAL A 321 -2.82 26.17 0.99
CA VAL A 321 -1.70 25.79 1.87
C VAL A 321 -0.45 26.62 1.54
N TRP A 322 0.17 27.21 2.58
CA TRP A 322 1.16 28.28 2.41
C TRP A 322 2.35 28.16 3.38
N THR A 323 3.41 28.91 3.11
CA THR A 323 4.46 29.23 4.08
C THR A 323 5.04 30.62 3.79
N ALA A 324 5.55 31.32 4.81
CA ALA A 324 5.97 32.72 4.70
C ALA A 324 7.02 32.98 3.60
N ARG A 325 7.89 31.99 3.32
CA ARG A 325 8.97 32.07 2.31
C ARG A 325 8.59 31.55 0.91
N LEU A 326 7.32 31.16 0.69
CA LEU A 326 6.90 30.59 -0.61
C LEU A 326 7.16 31.51 -1.83
N PRO A 327 6.95 32.85 -1.75
CA PRO A 327 7.28 33.75 -2.86
C PRO A 327 8.78 33.77 -3.20
N GLU A 328 9.63 33.77 -2.18
CA GLU A 328 11.10 33.75 -2.34
C GLU A 328 11.54 32.45 -3.03
N ALA A 329 11.07 31.29 -2.54
CA ALA A 329 11.41 29.98 -3.09
C ALA A 329 10.92 29.80 -4.54
N PHE A 330 9.75 30.36 -4.88
CA PHE A 330 9.23 30.34 -6.24
C PHE A 330 10.07 31.21 -7.19
N GLU A 331 10.53 32.38 -6.73
CA GLU A 331 11.39 33.25 -7.53
C GLU A 331 12.81 32.68 -7.67
N GLU A 332 13.39 32.12 -6.61
CA GLU A 332 14.64 31.34 -6.64
C GLU A 332 14.57 30.17 -7.63
N ARG A 333 13.41 29.47 -7.72
CA ARG A 333 13.21 28.34 -8.63
C ARG A 333 12.96 28.75 -10.08
N THR A 334 12.14 29.79 -10.32
CA THR A 334 11.59 30.10 -11.65
C THR A 334 12.18 31.34 -12.31
N GLY A 335 12.91 32.16 -11.57
CA GLY A 335 13.36 33.49 -12.02
C GLY A 335 12.22 34.49 -12.22
N ARG A 336 11.07 34.28 -11.57
CA ARG A 336 9.86 35.12 -11.68
C ARG A 336 9.23 35.34 -10.30
N PRO A 337 8.71 36.55 -9.99
CA PRO A 337 7.96 36.78 -8.76
C PRO A 337 6.65 35.98 -8.76
N LEU A 338 6.27 35.43 -7.61
CA LEU A 338 5.03 34.66 -7.45
C LEU A 338 3.76 35.52 -7.46
N LEU A 339 3.82 36.73 -6.88
CA LEU A 339 2.61 37.51 -6.54
C LEU A 339 1.68 37.79 -7.73
N PRO A 340 2.14 38.16 -8.95
CA PRO A 340 1.24 38.36 -10.11
C PRO A 340 0.41 37.13 -10.51
N TRP A 341 0.83 35.93 -10.11
CA TRP A 341 0.21 34.66 -10.49
C TRP A 341 -0.77 34.11 -9.46
N LEU A 342 -0.91 34.75 -8.29
CA LEU A 342 -1.82 34.33 -7.22
C LEU A 342 -3.28 34.08 -7.66
N PRO A 343 -3.90 34.82 -8.61
CA PRO A 343 -5.26 34.52 -9.04
C PRO A 343 -5.43 33.09 -9.56
N ALA A 344 -4.45 32.58 -10.33
CA ALA A 344 -4.49 31.22 -10.89
C ALA A 344 -4.16 30.09 -9.88
N LEU A 345 -3.90 30.45 -8.62
CA LEU A 345 -3.43 29.54 -7.56
C LEU A 345 -4.37 29.45 -6.35
N VAL A 346 -5.14 30.51 -6.05
CA VAL A 346 -6.01 30.54 -4.86
C VAL A 346 -7.11 29.47 -4.92
N LEU A 347 -7.38 28.93 -3.73
CA LEU A 347 -8.34 27.86 -3.49
C LEU A 347 -9.47 28.35 -2.58
N ASP A 348 -10.63 27.72 -2.75
CA ASP A 348 -11.80 27.79 -1.90
C ASP A 348 -12.26 26.35 -1.62
N ASP A 349 -12.13 25.86 -0.38
CA ASP A 349 -12.39 24.46 -0.02
C ASP A 349 -11.66 23.45 -0.93
N SER A 350 -10.37 23.70 -1.20
CA SER A 350 -9.54 22.95 -2.18
C SER A 350 -9.98 23.02 -3.66
N ASN A 351 -10.92 23.90 -4.02
CA ASN A 351 -11.35 24.13 -5.42
C ASN A 351 -10.71 25.40 -5.99
N GLN A 352 -10.36 25.36 -7.28
CA GLN A 352 -9.75 26.50 -8.00
C GLN A 352 -10.78 27.61 -8.23
N VAL A 353 -10.43 28.86 -7.89
CA VAL A 353 -11.37 30.01 -7.93
C VAL A 353 -11.27 30.79 -9.24
N PHE A 354 -10.06 31.06 -9.73
CA PHE A 354 -9.82 31.78 -10.98
C PHE A 354 -8.86 31.02 -11.91
N ALA A 355 -8.92 31.37 -13.20
CA ALA A 355 -8.02 30.87 -14.23
C ALA A 355 -7.64 32.01 -15.20
N PHE A 356 -6.44 31.93 -15.77
CA PHE A 356 -6.08 32.66 -17.00
C PHE A 356 -6.33 31.75 -18.21
N GLU A 357 -5.69 32.01 -19.35
CA GLU A 357 -5.62 31.05 -20.45
C GLU A 357 -5.19 29.66 -19.95
N ALA A 358 -5.76 28.60 -20.51
CA ALA A 358 -5.69 27.26 -19.97
C ALA A 358 -4.27 26.64 -19.95
N GLN A 359 -3.42 26.88 -20.96
CA GLN A 359 -2.02 26.45 -20.95
C GLN A 359 -1.23 27.21 -19.89
N LEU A 360 -1.31 28.55 -19.88
CA LEU A 360 -0.65 29.41 -18.89
C LEU A 360 -1.04 29.00 -17.45
N THR A 361 -2.33 28.75 -17.21
CA THR A 361 -2.85 28.31 -15.92
C THR A 361 -2.27 26.96 -15.48
N ARG A 362 -2.15 25.98 -16.38
CA ARG A 362 -1.48 24.70 -16.08
C ARG A 362 0.00 24.91 -15.77
N GLN A 363 0.67 25.78 -16.52
CA GLN A 363 2.10 26.06 -16.37
C GLN A 363 2.44 26.79 -15.05
N ILE A 364 1.63 27.76 -14.64
CA ILE A 364 1.72 28.42 -13.33
C ILE A 364 1.50 27.41 -12.18
N ARG A 365 0.44 26.60 -12.28
CA ARG A 365 0.12 25.58 -11.26
C ARG A 365 1.23 24.53 -11.16
N HIS A 366 1.89 24.17 -12.27
CA HIS A 366 3.07 23.29 -12.24
C HIS A 366 4.26 23.92 -11.51
N ASP A 367 4.66 25.14 -11.87
CA ASP A 367 5.79 25.82 -11.24
C ASP A 367 5.58 26.00 -9.72
N PHE A 368 4.35 26.31 -9.31
CA PHE A 368 3.94 26.41 -7.91
C PHE A 368 4.08 25.07 -7.18
N TRP A 369 3.43 24.01 -7.65
CA TRP A 369 3.45 22.72 -6.95
C TRP A 369 4.82 22.03 -6.99
N ALA A 370 5.64 22.30 -8.02
CA ALA A 370 7.04 21.90 -8.04
C ALA A 370 7.88 22.64 -6.98
N THR A 371 7.56 23.92 -6.69
CA THR A 371 8.16 24.67 -5.58
C THR A 371 7.73 24.11 -4.22
N VAL A 372 6.44 23.87 -4.02
CA VAL A 372 5.91 23.25 -2.79
C VAL A 372 6.53 21.87 -2.55
N SER A 373 6.67 21.05 -3.60
CA SER A 373 7.29 19.72 -3.54
C SER A 373 8.79 19.77 -3.18
N ASP A 374 9.51 20.79 -3.65
CA ASP A 374 10.93 21.00 -3.29
C ASP A 374 11.08 21.44 -1.83
N LEU A 375 10.21 22.33 -1.34
CA LEU A 375 10.18 22.77 0.05
C LEU A 375 9.80 21.62 1.01
N PHE A 376 8.77 20.85 0.69
CA PHE A 376 8.36 19.66 1.43
C PHE A 376 9.48 18.61 1.45
N ASN A 377 10.12 18.32 0.32
CA ASN A 377 11.21 17.36 0.28
C ASN A 377 12.50 17.83 0.97
N ARG A 378 12.77 19.15 1.01
CA ARG A 378 13.96 19.72 1.67
C ARG A 378 13.76 19.92 3.18
N HIS A 379 12.79 20.76 3.54
CA HIS A 379 12.60 21.24 4.90
C HIS A 379 11.81 20.25 5.76
N HIS A 380 10.91 19.51 5.13
CA HIS A 380 10.43 18.24 5.65
C HIS A 380 11.40 17.11 5.21
N VAL A 381 10.98 16.19 4.34
CA VAL A 381 11.35 14.76 4.39
C VAL A 381 12.87 14.49 4.38
N GLY A 382 13.67 15.30 3.67
CA GLY A 382 15.13 15.26 3.68
C GLY A 382 15.74 15.63 5.03
N ALA A 383 15.51 16.86 5.52
CA ALA A 383 15.96 17.29 6.85
C ALA A 383 15.50 16.32 7.95
N LEU A 384 14.34 15.70 7.75
CA LEU A 384 13.71 14.78 8.68
C LEU A 384 14.24 13.35 8.64
N LYS A 385 14.79 12.91 7.51
CA LYS A 385 15.56 11.67 7.41
C LYS A 385 16.98 11.87 7.94
N ASP A 386 17.63 12.97 7.56
CA ASP A 386 18.96 13.36 8.04
C ASP A 386 18.98 13.40 9.55
N TRP A 387 17.97 14.06 10.11
CA TRP A 387 17.72 14.00 11.53
C TRP A 387 17.34 12.55 11.95
N ALA A 388 16.39 11.80 11.37
CA ALA A 388 15.92 10.50 11.94
C ALA A 388 17.03 9.51 12.37
N HIS A 389 18.17 9.49 11.69
CA HIS A 389 19.22 8.50 11.93
C HIS A 389 19.99 8.60 13.27
N SER A 390 19.86 9.65 14.11
CA SER A 390 20.62 9.66 15.41
C SER A 390 20.23 8.60 16.38
N LEU A 391 18.93 8.32 16.46
CA LEU A 391 18.38 7.40 17.43
C LEU A 391 18.48 5.95 16.93
N GLY A 392 19.21 5.71 15.83
CA GLY A 392 19.31 4.41 15.18
C GLY A 392 17.99 3.99 14.51
N MET A 393 17.12 4.95 14.22
CA MET A 393 15.81 4.75 13.61
C MET A 393 15.86 5.11 12.12
N THR A 394 14.98 4.50 11.33
CA THR A 394 14.71 4.91 9.94
C THR A 394 13.55 5.90 9.87
N LEU A 395 13.40 6.63 8.76
CA LEU A 395 12.15 7.32 8.44
C LEU A 395 11.25 6.46 7.54
N ARG A 396 10.07 6.09 8.05
CA ARG A 396 8.93 5.62 7.23
C ARG A 396 7.97 6.78 7.01
N ALA A 397 7.51 7.01 5.79
CA ALA A 397 6.40 7.93 5.53
C ALA A 397 5.46 7.40 4.45
N GLN A 398 4.20 7.83 4.47
CA GLN A 398 3.26 7.70 3.36
C GLN A 398 3.23 9.04 2.56
N PRO A 399 3.93 9.18 1.43
CA PRO A 399 4.35 10.50 0.91
C PRO A 399 3.34 11.24 0.01
N TYR A 400 2.04 11.03 0.20
CA TYR A 400 0.98 11.54 -0.69
C TYR A 400 -0.11 12.27 0.09
N GLY A 401 -0.93 13.07 -0.60
CA GLY A 401 -2.03 13.84 -0.02
C GLY A 401 -1.98 15.33 -0.38
N LEU A 402 -0.77 15.88 -0.53
CA LEU A 402 -0.51 17.13 -1.25
C LEU A 402 -0.26 16.85 -2.74
N GLN A 403 -0.39 17.87 -3.58
CA GLN A 403 -0.06 17.82 -5.02
C GLN A 403 1.47 17.89 -5.26
N THR A 404 2.22 17.03 -4.57
CA THR A 404 3.68 16.97 -4.57
C THR A 404 4.20 15.70 -5.28
N ASP A 405 5.49 15.68 -5.60
CA ASP A 405 6.16 14.54 -6.23
C ASP A 405 6.41 13.42 -5.20
N ALA A 406 5.39 12.60 -4.98
CA ALA A 406 5.46 11.44 -4.10
C ALA A 406 6.43 10.35 -4.62
N ILE A 407 6.77 10.36 -5.91
CA ILE A 407 7.78 9.44 -6.50
C ILE A 407 9.19 9.86 -6.05
N ALA A 408 9.52 11.15 -6.12
CA ALA A 408 10.77 11.71 -5.58
C ALA A 408 10.83 11.58 -4.04
N THR A 409 9.72 11.84 -3.35
CA THR A 409 9.65 11.66 -1.89
C THR A 409 9.91 10.20 -1.50
N ALA A 410 9.35 9.23 -2.23
CA ALA A 410 9.62 7.80 -2.04
C ALA A 410 11.06 7.36 -2.35
N ALA A 411 11.83 8.17 -3.09
CA ALA A 411 13.27 7.99 -3.28
C ALA A 411 14.09 8.56 -2.11
N ILE A 412 13.58 9.57 -1.39
CA ILE A 412 14.24 10.16 -0.21
C ILE A 412 14.07 9.25 1.01
N LEU A 413 12.85 8.77 1.29
CA LEU A 413 12.51 7.95 2.47
C LEU A 413 13.34 6.67 2.61
N ASP A 414 13.55 6.19 3.84
CA ASP A 414 14.14 4.84 4.05
C ASP A 414 13.09 3.74 3.79
N ILE A 415 11.83 4.03 4.14
CA ILE A 415 10.67 3.19 3.88
C ILE A 415 9.55 4.08 3.36
N ALA A 416 9.25 4.02 2.07
CA ALA A 416 7.96 4.51 1.59
C ALA A 416 6.86 3.54 2.05
N GLU A 417 5.68 4.06 2.36
CA GLU A 417 4.48 3.29 2.65
C GLU A 417 3.32 3.73 1.75
N GLY A 418 2.48 2.79 1.34
CA GLY A 418 1.15 3.05 0.78
C GLY A 418 0.04 2.58 1.71
N GLU A 419 -1.22 2.77 1.35
CA GLU A 419 -2.36 2.36 2.18
C GLU A 419 -3.39 1.57 1.37
N SER A 420 -4.32 0.86 2.02
CA SER A 420 -5.20 -0.12 1.35
C SER A 420 -6.66 0.30 1.21
N LEU A 421 -7.04 1.50 1.67
CA LEU A 421 -8.40 2.02 1.58
C LEU A 421 -8.51 3.17 0.55
N GLY A 422 -7.61 4.15 0.56
CA GLY A 422 -7.49 5.21 -0.43
C GLY A 422 -6.73 4.84 -1.70
N PHE A 423 -5.81 3.86 -1.71
CA PHE A 423 -5.25 3.36 -2.98
C PHE A 423 -6.27 2.43 -3.64
N LYS A 424 -6.73 2.80 -4.83
CA LYS A 424 -7.82 2.09 -5.54
C LYS A 424 -7.33 1.32 -6.75
N ASN A 425 -6.08 1.54 -7.17
CA ASN A 425 -5.44 0.77 -8.21
C ASN A 425 -4.03 0.31 -7.79
N LEU A 426 -3.35 -0.49 -8.61
CA LEU A 426 -1.99 -0.97 -8.32
C LEU A 426 -0.87 -0.02 -8.78
N ASP A 427 -1.20 1.01 -9.54
CA ASP A 427 -0.23 1.99 -10.03
C ASP A 427 0.08 3.04 -8.96
N ASP A 428 -0.90 3.34 -8.10
CA ASP A 428 -0.74 4.09 -6.85
C ASP A 428 0.50 3.57 -6.06
N TYR A 429 0.64 2.23 -5.88
CA TYR A 429 1.84 1.62 -5.27
C TYR A 429 3.09 1.62 -6.17
N ARG A 430 2.94 1.48 -7.50
CA ARG A 430 4.07 1.42 -8.45
C ARG A 430 4.81 2.75 -8.59
N CYS A 431 4.15 3.85 -8.29
CA CYS A 431 4.79 5.16 -8.12
C CYS A 431 5.78 5.14 -6.95
N LEU A 432 5.33 4.70 -5.77
CA LEU A 432 6.18 4.58 -4.58
C LEU A 432 7.30 3.54 -4.79
N ALA A 433 7.01 2.43 -5.47
CA ALA A 433 7.99 1.39 -5.77
C ALA A 433 9.09 1.87 -6.74
N GLY A 434 8.75 2.73 -7.71
CA GLY A 434 9.73 3.35 -8.61
C GLY A 434 10.72 4.27 -7.88
N GLY A 435 10.21 5.14 -6.99
CA GLY A 435 11.02 5.94 -6.07
C GLY A 435 11.97 5.09 -5.24
N ARG A 436 11.41 4.11 -4.52
CA ARG A 436 12.17 3.17 -3.69
C ARG A 436 13.29 2.47 -4.46
N ASP A 437 12.98 1.78 -5.55
CA ASP A 437 13.94 0.91 -6.23
C ASP A 437 14.99 1.68 -7.02
N MET A 438 14.69 2.89 -7.53
CA MET A 438 15.71 3.75 -8.15
C MET A 438 16.73 4.26 -7.13
N ALA A 439 16.28 4.65 -5.93
CA ALA A 439 17.16 5.05 -4.83
C ALA A 439 17.93 3.88 -4.19
N GLY A 440 17.52 2.63 -4.48
CA GLY A 440 18.15 1.41 -3.95
C GLY A 440 17.61 0.96 -2.59
N HIS A 441 16.50 1.54 -2.12
CA HIS A 441 15.85 1.14 -0.87
C HIS A 441 15.17 -0.23 -1.03
N THR A 442 15.01 -0.97 0.07
CA THR A 442 14.52 -2.36 0.00
C THR A 442 13.02 -2.50 0.30
N VAL A 443 12.46 -1.69 1.20
CA VAL A 443 11.10 -1.85 1.72
C VAL A 443 10.12 -0.85 1.12
N LEU A 444 8.97 -1.33 0.63
CA LEU A 444 7.75 -0.54 0.48
C LEU A 444 6.72 -1.20 1.37
N SER A 445 6.30 -0.54 2.44
CA SER A 445 5.28 -1.10 3.32
C SER A 445 3.87 -0.73 2.86
N CYS A 446 2.85 -1.32 3.48
CA CYS A 446 1.47 -0.94 3.26
C CYS A 446 0.63 -1.07 4.53
N GLU A 447 -0.13 -0.02 4.83
CA GLU A 447 -1.22 -0.07 5.79
C GLU A 447 -2.38 -0.93 5.26
N ALA A 448 -2.51 -2.14 5.81
CA ALA A 448 -3.34 -3.19 5.25
C ALA A 448 -4.61 -3.49 6.07
N GLY A 449 -5.74 -3.58 5.40
CA GLY A 449 -6.99 -4.09 5.97
C GLY A 449 -7.91 -3.02 6.58
N ALA A 450 -7.59 -1.74 6.40
CA ALA A 450 -8.49 -0.64 6.73
C ALA A 450 -9.77 -0.75 5.87
N TYR A 451 -10.91 -1.01 6.50
CA TYR A 451 -12.19 -1.18 5.79
C TYR A 451 -13.35 -0.54 6.55
N ASN A 452 -13.94 0.52 6.01
CA ASN A 452 -15.13 1.14 6.63
C ASN A 452 -16.32 0.15 6.70
N GLY A 453 -17.19 0.33 7.70
CA GLY A 453 -18.37 -0.47 8.00
C GLY A 453 -18.07 -1.92 8.40
N SER A 454 -16.80 -2.27 8.62
CA SER A 454 -16.33 -3.67 8.64
C SER A 454 -15.69 -4.10 9.97
N ALA A 455 -15.73 -3.27 11.01
CA ALA A 455 -15.21 -3.61 12.34
C ALA A 455 -15.87 -4.88 12.91
N TYR A 456 -15.05 -5.77 13.48
CA TYR A 456 -15.40 -7.11 13.96
C TYR A 456 -15.98 -8.10 12.95
N GLY A 457 -16.12 -7.69 11.68
CA GLY A 457 -16.58 -8.51 10.56
C GLY A 457 -15.52 -8.68 9.46
N THR A 458 -14.30 -8.17 9.66
CA THR A 458 -13.24 -8.25 8.65
C THR A 458 -12.65 -9.66 8.61
N THR A 459 -12.68 -10.25 7.42
CA THR A 459 -12.11 -11.57 7.15
C THR A 459 -10.66 -11.43 6.71
N TRP A 460 -9.76 -12.29 7.23
CA TRP A 460 -8.38 -12.38 6.72
C TRP A 460 -8.37 -12.69 5.22
N ASP A 461 -9.37 -13.44 4.77
CA ASP A 461 -9.69 -13.72 3.37
C ASP A 461 -9.80 -12.46 2.50
N ARG A 462 -10.38 -11.37 3.03
CA ARG A 462 -10.46 -10.06 2.36
C ARG A 462 -9.09 -9.39 2.33
N VAL A 463 -8.37 -9.39 3.45
CA VAL A 463 -7.01 -8.82 3.58
C VAL A 463 -6.04 -9.49 2.60
N LEU A 464 -6.05 -10.83 2.53
CA LEU A 464 -5.21 -11.60 1.59
C LEU A 464 -5.52 -11.26 0.13
N ARG A 465 -6.79 -11.14 -0.24
CA ARG A 465 -7.20 -10.74 -1.61
C ARG A 465 -6.83 -9.29 -1.95
N THR A 466 -6.83 -8.37 -0.98
CA THR A 466 -6.33 -6.99 -1.17
C THR A 466 -4.80 -6.98 -1.32
N MET A 467 -4.08 -7.53 -0.33
CA MET A 467 -2.62 -7.52 -0.31
C MET A 467 -2.00 -8.30 -1.46
N GLY A 468 -2.67 -9.36 -1.93
CA GLY A 468 -2.22 -10.19 -3.04
C GLY A 468 -1.83 -9.35 -4.26
N GLY A 469 -2.67 -8.39 -4.65
CA GLY A 469 -2.38 -7.45 -5.75
C GLY A 469 -1.31 -6.41 -5.41
N ALA A 470 -1.34 -5.83 -4.21
CA ALA A 470 -0.37 -4.84 -3.75
C ALA A 470 1.07 -5.39 -3.74
N TYR A 471 1.25 -6.67 -3.40
CA TYR A 471 2.54 -7.37 -3.51
C TYR A 471 3.04 -7.46 -4.96
N ALA A 472 2.16 -7.73 -5.93
CA ALA A 472 2.51 -7.67 -7.36
C ALA A 472 2.72 -6.24 -7.90
N ALA A 473 2.36 -5.22 -7.11
CA ALA A 473 2.61 -3.81 -7.39
C ALA A 473 3.96 -3.30 -6.84
N GLY A 474 4.60 -4.09 -5.96
CA GLY A 474 5.90 -3.78 -5.38
C GLY A 474 5.93 -3.66 -3.85
N VAL A 475 4.78 -3.69 -3.16
CA VAL A 475 4.72 -3.75 -1.69
C VAL A 475 5.42 -5.01 -1.20
N ASN A 476 6.10 -4.93 -0.05
CA ASN A 476 6.79 -6.08 0.55
C ASN A 476 6.88 -6.07 2.09
N GLN A 477 6.17 -5.19 2.79
CA GLN A 477 5.93 -5.30 4.23
C GLN A 477 4.52 -4.80 4.63
N THR A 478 3.62 -5.70 5.02
CA THR A 478 2.34 -5.30 5.61
C THR A 478 2.51 -4.74 7.04
N VAL A 479 1.93 -3.56 7.27
CA VAL A 479 1.53 -3.04 8.58
C VAL A 479 0.01 -3.17 8.67
N MET A 480 -0.50 -4.07 9.51
CA MET A 480 -1.95 -4.27 9.62
C MET A 480 -2.63 -3.09 10.31
N HIS A 481 -3.78 -2.65 9.78
CA HIS A 481 -4.76 -1.77 10.42
C HIS A 481 -5.85 -2.63 11.09
N GLY A 482 -5.79 -2.91 12.39
CA GLY A 482 -4.72 -2.63 13.36
C GLY A 482 -4.96 -3.38 14.66
N PHE A 483 -4.21 -3.05 15.70
CA PHE A 483 -4.31 -3.66 17.02
C PHE A 483 -4.66 -2.55 18.01
N SER A 484 -5.72 -2.68 18.79
CA SER A 484 -6.05 -1.69 19.82
C SER A 484 -5.51 -2.13 21.18
N TYR A 485 -4.99 -1.18 21.95
CA TYR A 485 -4.69 -1.39 23.36
C TYR A 485 -5.90 -1.97 24.12
N ALA A 486 -5.67 -2.73 25.20
CA ALA A 486 -6.72 -3.53 25.85
C ALA A 486 -7.96 -2.75 26.28
N SER A 487 -7.78 -1.56 26.86
CA SER A 487 -8.85 -0.81 27.55
C SER A 487 -8.66 0.70 27.45
N ALA A 488 -9.76 1.43 27.42
CA ALA A 488 -9.81 2.88 27.48
C ALA A 488 -11.10 3.32 28.22
N PRO A 489 -11.30 4.60 28.52
CA PRO A 489 -12.62 5.12 28.88
C PRO A 489 -13.71 4.70 27.88
N GLU A 490 -14.95 4.57 28.36
CA GLU A 490 -16.14 4.13 27.61
C GLU A 490 -16.06 2.74 26.93
N ALA A 491 -14.91 2.04 26.98
CA ALA A 491 -14.72 0.76 26.30
C ALA A 491 -15.68 -0.33 26.80
N GLN A 492 -16.40 -0.95 25.87
CA GLN A 492 -17.32 -2.07 26.12
C GLN A 492 -16.72 -3.37 25.58
N TRP A 493 -17.37 -4.52 25.80
CA TRP A 493 -16.89 -5.79 25.25
C TRP A 493 -16.80 -5.75 23.71
N PRO A 494 -15.71 -6.27 23.07
CA PRO A 494 -14.62 -7.09 23.63
C PRO A 494 -13.39 -6.33 24.16
N GLY A 495 -13.48 -5.02 24.39
CA GLY A 495 -12.40 -4.16 24.87
C GLY A 495 -12.36 -2.83 24.11
N PHE A 496 -11.29 -2.08 24.27
CA PHE A 496 -11.09 -0.89 23.43
C PHE A 496 -10.83 -1.28 21.97
N ALA A 497 -11.40 -0.49 21.06
CA ALA A 497 -11.17 -0.54 19.62
C ALA A 497 -11.15 0.90 19.09
N ALA A 498 -10.00 1.35 18.58
CA ALA A 498 -9.74 2.78 18.32
C ALA A 498 -10.75 3.44 17.36
N PHE A 499 -11.19 2.69 16.34
CA PHE A 499 -12.13 3.13 15.32
C PHE A 499 -13.54 2.49 15.42
N SER A 500 -13.91 1.90 16.56
CA SER A 500 -15.22 1.24 16.71
C SER A 500 -15.85 1.43 18.09
N PRO A 501 -17.03 2.10 18.20
CA PRO A 501 -17.78 2.74 17.12
C PRO A 501 -17.06 3.95 16.51
N TYR A 502 -17.44 4.36 15.30
CA TYR A 502 -17.02 5.61 14.67
C TYR A 502 -18.27 6.42 14.32
N ASN A 503 -18.42 7.62 14.88
CA ASN A 503 -19.64 8.45 14.75
C ASN A 503 -20.96 7.69 15.01
N GLY A 504 -20.93 6.69 15.91
CA GLY A 504 -22.05 5.82 16.24
C GLY A 504 -22.21 4.58 15.36
N ALA A 505 -21.62 4.55 14.17
CA ALA A 505 -21.59 3.38 13.28
C ALA A 505 -20.50 2.36 13.70
N PRO A 506 -20.48 1.14 13.13
CA PRO A 506 -19.42 0.15 13.37
C PRO A 506 -17.99 0.67 13.12
N GLY A 507 -17.82 1.59 12.17
CA GLY A 507 -16.53 2.18 11.85
C GLY A 507 -15.58 1.24 11.10
N TYR A 508 -14.28 1.49 11.25
CA TYR A 508 -13.24 0.88 10.42
C TYR A 508 -12.77 -0.45 11.02
N GLY A 509 -12.76 -1.50 10.19
CA GLY A 509 -12.10 -2.76 10.51
C GLY A 509 -10.57 -2.62 10.42
N GLU A 510 -9.79 -3.31 11.25
CA GLU A 510 -10.16 -4.25 12.30
C GLU A 510 -9.38 -4.00 13.60
N SER A 511 -9.93 -4.39 14.75
CA SER A 511 -9.21 -4.34 16.05
C SER A 511 -8.64 -5.72 16.37
N TRP A 512 -7.65 -6.14 15.59
CA TRP A 512 -6.98 -7.44 15.73
C TRP A 512 -6.37 -7.62 17.12
N GLY A 513 -6.38 -8.86 17.62
CA GLY A 513 -5.80 -9.23 18.91
C GLY A 513 -6.47 -10.47 19.49
N PRO A 514 -5.96 -11.05 20.60
CA PRO A 514 -6.52 -12.26 21.22
C PRO A 514 -7.93 -12.09 21.81
N ARG A 515 -8.47 -10.87 21.77
CA ARG A 515 -9.86 -10.56 22.12
C ARG A 515 -10.84 -11.01 21.01
N GLN A 516 -10.34 -11.38 19.82
CA GLN A 516 -11.11 -11.96 18.70
C GLN A 516 -10.83 -13.47 18.49
N PRO A 517 -11.81 -14.29 18.04
CA PRO A 517 -11.61 -15.72 17.81
C PRO A 517 -10.64 -16.03 16.68
N THR A 518 -10.63 -15.24 15.60
CA THR A 518 -9.73 -15.39 14.44
C THR A 518 -8.23 -15.34 14.81
N TRP A 519 -7.88 -14.72 15.95
CA TRP A 519 -6.51 -14.71 16.48
C TRP A 519 -5.96 -16.12 16.74
N ARG A 520 -6.85 -17.10 16.97
CA ARG A 520 -6.52 -18.53 17.16
C ARG A 520 -5.62 -19.11 16.07
N HIS A 521 -5.71 -18.57 14.86
CA HIS A 521 -4.95 -19.03 13.68
C HIS A 521 -4.09 -17.91 13.06
N ALA A 522 -3.91 -16.77 13.74
CA ALA A 522 -3.15 -15.63 13.21
C ALA A 522 -1.67 -15.95 12.91
N GLY A 523 -1.08 -16.94 13.60
CA GLY A 523 0.28 -17.41 13.32
C GLY A 523 0.47 -18.00 11.91
N ASP A 524 -0.58 -18.58 11.33
CA ASP A 524 -0.53 -19.16 9.98
C ASP A 524 -0.53 -18.03 8.94
N ILE A 525 -1.35 -17.00 9.18
CA ILE A 525 -1.39 -15.76 8.39
C ILE A 525 -0.04 -15.02 8.49
N ALA A 526 0.52 -14.86 9.70
CA ALA A 526 1.81 -14.20 9.91
C ALA A 526 2.97 -14.97 9.23
N GLY A 527 2.91 -16.30 9.23
CA GLY A 527 3.83 -17.17 8.51
C GLY A 527 3.75 -16.98 6.98
N TYR A 528 2.54 -16.97 6.43
CA TYR A 528 2.28 -16.67 5.02
C TYR A 528 2.84 -15.31 4.60
N LEU A 529 2.44 -14.24 5.30
CA LEU A 529 2.84 -12.87 4.96
C LEU A 529 4.35 -12.69 5.10
N GLY A 530 4.94 -13.18 6.20
CA GLY A 530 6.40 -13.11 6.42
C GLY A 530 7.21 -13.86 5.36
N ARG A 531 6.65 -14.91 4.75
CA ARG A 531 7.27 -15.63 3.63
C ARG A 531 7.16 -14.88 2.31
N VAL A 532 6.00 -14.30 2.01
CA VAL A 532 5.82 -13.42 0.84
C VAL A 532 6.76 -12.22 0.93
N HIS A 533 6.84 -11.57 2.11
CA HIS A 533 7.80 -10.49 2.38
C HIS A 533 9.26 -10.95 2.20
N ALA A 534 9.66 -12.09 2.77
CA ALA A 534 11.04 -12.58 2.65
C ALA A 534 11.48 -12.80 1.20
N VAL A 535 10.58 -13.27 0.33
CA VAL A 535 10.81 -13.37 -1.11
C VAL A 535 10.87 -11.98 -1.74
N LEU A 536 9.88 -11.12 -1.48
CA LEU A 536 9.78 -9.78 -2.04
C LEU A 536 10.77 -8.76 -1.44
N GLN A 537 11.59 -9.15 -0.47
CA GLN A 537 12.76 -8.40 0.05
C GLN A 537 14.09 -9.10 -0.31
N SER A 538 14.08 -10.11 -1.18
CA SER A 538 15.31 -10.80 -1.62
C SER A 538 15.86 -10.22 -2.92
N GLY A 539 17.07 -9.63 -2.84
CA GLY A 539 17.75 -9.07 -4.01
C GLY A 539 17.10 -7.78 -4.50
N THR A 540 17.29 -7.46 -5.79
CA THR A 540 16.80 -6.23 -6.40
C THR A 540 15.55 -6.47 -7.25
N ALA A 541 14.71 -5.45 -7.41
CA ALA A 541 13.48 -5.54 -8.21
C ALA A 541 13.82 -5.67 -9.70
N ARG A 542 12.93 -6.30 -10.47
CA ARG A 542 12.99 -6.32 -11.92
C ARG A 542 11.64 -5.88 -12.47
N ALA A 543 11.66 -4.87 -13.33
CA ALA A 543 10.48 -4.33 -13.99
C ALA A 543 10.79 -4.11 -15.47
N ASP A 544 9.84 -4.41 -16.35
CA ASP A 544 10.08 -4.36 -17.79
C ASP A 544 10.25 -2.92 -18.30
N VAL A 545 9.45 -1.98 -17.80
CA VAL A 545 9.39 -0.59 -18.31
C VAL A 545 9.33 0.44 -17.18
N ALA A 546 10.09 1.51 -17.34
CA ALA A 546 9.89 2.75 -16.59
C ALA A 546 8.86 3.63 -17.30
N VAL A 547 7.81 4.05 -16.61
CA VAL A 547 6.82 5.03 -17.13
C VAL A 547 7.16 6.40 -16.56
N PHE A 548 7.45 7.38 -17.42
CA PHE A 548 7.72 8.74 -16.96
C PHE A 548 6.41 9.47 -16.64
N ARG A 549 6.32 10.09 -15.46
CA ARG A 549 5.22 10.96 -15.01
C ARG A 549 5.80 12.32 -14.64
N GLN A 550 5.50 13.32 -15.45
CA GLN A 550 6.09 14.67 -15.44
C GLN A 550 5.86 15.40 -14.10
N THR A 551 4.69 15.24 -13.50
CA THR A 551 4.37 15.80 -12.17
C THR A 551 5.03 15.05 -11.01
N GLY A 552 5.33 13.76 -11.20
CA GLY A 552 5.57 12.81 -10.11
C GLY A 552 4.40 12.61 -9.14
N TYR A 553 3.26 13.28 -9.36
CA TYR A 553 2.13 13.30 -8.44
C TYR A 553 1.37 11.96 -8.46
N THR A 554 0.91 11.55 -7.29
CA THR A 554 0.13 10.33 -7.09
C THR A 554 -1.23 10.68 -6.49
N ALA A 555 -2.29 10.44 -7.27
CA ALA A 555 -3.64 10.45 -6.78
C ALA A 555 -4.35 9.17 -7.22
N THR A 556 -5.13 8.62 -6.30
CA THR A 556 -5.92 7.41 -6.38
C THR A 556 -6.48 7.09 -7.76
N GLY A 557 -6.07 5.96 -8.33
CA GLY A 557 -6.71 5.37 -9.50
C GLY A 557 -6.15 5.80 -10.87
N ILE A 558 -5.07 6.58 -10.91
CA ILE A 558 -4.49 7.12 -12.15
C ILE A 558 -3.25 6.31 -12.57
N GLY A 559 -3.39 5.57 -13.68
CA GLY A 559 -2.40 4.60 -14.18
C GLY A 559 -1.82 4.90 -15.57
N ALA A 560 -0.87 4.07 -16.01
CA ALA A 560 -0.19 4.17 -17.31
C ALA A 560 -1.07 3.64 -18.45
N SER A 561 -1.45 4.47 -19.41
CA SER A 561 -2.72 4.25 -20.11
C SER A 561 -2.79 2.98 -20.97
N TRP A 562 -1.67 2.53 -21.55
CA TRP A 562 -1.57 1.22 -22.21
C TRP A 562 -1.12 0.09 -21.27
N PHE A 563 -0.08 0.31 -20.47
CA PHE A 563 0.49 -0.75 -19.63
C PHE A 563 -0.51 -1.29 -18.61
N THR A 564 -1.34 -0.42 -18.06
CA THR A 564 -2.31 -0.74 -17.00
C THR A 564 -3.54 -1.46 -17.52
N SER A 565 -4.01 -1.07 -18.71
CA SER A 565 -5.21 -1.64 -19.35
C SER A 565 -4.90 -2.90 -20.17
N THR A 566 -3.73 -2.94 -20.81
CA THR A 566 -3.38 -3.90 -21.87
C THR A 566 -2.07 -4.63 -21.58
N GLY A 567 -1.04 -3.93 -21.09
CA GLY A 567 0.26 -4.53 -20.80
C GLY A 567 0.22 -5.59 -19.69
N VAL A 568 -0.39 -5.27 -18.55
CA VAL A 568 -0.47 -6.16 -17.37
C VAL A 568 -1.14 -7.51 -17.70
N PRO A 569 -2.31 -7.56 -18.39
CA PRO A 569 -2.90 -8.83 -18.84
C PRO A 569 -2.01 -9.69 -19.76
N LEU A 570 -1.07 -9.07 -20.48
CA LEU A 570 -0.09 -9.72 -21.35
C LEU A 570 1.22 -10.12 -20.62
N GLY A 571 1.35 -9.77 -19.34
CA GLY A 571 2.49 -10.12 -18.48
C GLY A 571 3.48 -8.98 -18.16
N TRP A 572 3.29 -7.79 -18.75
CA TRP A 572 4.20 -6.66 -18.55
C TRP A 572 4.16 -6.09 -17.12
N THR A 573 5.34 -5.81 -16.58
CA THR A 573 5.58 -5.10 -15.33
C THR A 573 6.10 -3.68 -15.59
N HIS A 574 5.69 -2.72 -14.77
CA HIS A 574 6.15 -1.35 -14.87
C HIS A 574 6.19 -0.65 -13.51
N GLN A 575 6.97 0.43 -13.43
CA GLN A 575 7.04 1.37 -12.30
C GLN A 575 7.08 2.79 -12.85
N PHE A 576 6.74 3.79 -12.04
CA PHE A 576 6.74 5.19 -12.47
C PHE A 576 7.98 5.94 -12.00
N LEU A 577 8.53 6.80 -12.87
CA LEU A 577 9.64 7.70 -12.59
C LEU A 577 9.20 9.15 -12.79
N SER A 578 9.71 10.07 -11.98
CA SER A 578 9.62 11.52 -12.20
C SER A 578 11.00 12.12 -12.49
N GLY A 579 11.06 13.40 -12.87
CA GLY A 579 12.30 14.08 -13.25
C GLY A 579 13.47 13.92 -12.26
N PRO A 580 13.29 14.17 -10.95
CA PRO A 580 14.35 14.02 -9.95
C PRO A 580 15.00 12.63 -9.88
N LEU A 581 14.30 11.57 -10.30
CA LEU A 581 14.86 10.22 -10.33
C LEU A 581 15.85 10.02 -11.49
N LEU A 582 15.84 10.88 -12.51
CA LEU A 582 16.77 10.83 -13.64
C LEU A 582 18.16 11.43 -13.28
N ASP A 583 18.26 12.13 -12.15
CA ASP A 583 19.50 12.68 -11.60
C ASP A 583 20.17 11.76 -10.56
N LEU A 584 19.50 10.71 -10.09
CA LEU A 584 20.02 9.78 -9.08
C LEU A 584 21.30 9.06 -9.56
N PRO A 585 22.26 8.70 -8.68
CA PRO A 585 23.47 7.99 -9.07
C PRO A 585 23.25 6.64 -9.79
N ASN A 586 22.09 6.01 -9.58
CA ASN A 586 21.68 4.77 -10.23
C ASN A 586 21.04 5.00 -11.61
N ALA A 587 20.67 6.24 -11.97
CA ALA A 587 20.07 6.60 -13.25
C ALA A 587 21.11 6.61 -14.39
N THR A 588 21.63 5.42 -14.68
CA THR A 588 22.64 5.14 -15.70
C THR A 588 22.13 4.06 -16.65
N VAL A 589 22.63 4.07 -17.89
CA VAL A 589 22.28 3.07 -18.90
C VAL A 589 23.49 2.20 -19.21
N SER A 590 23.31 0.88 -19.13
CA SER A 590 24.32 -0.11 -19.54
C SER A 590 23.63 -1.36 -20.08
N GLY A 591 24.17 -1.97 -21.13
CA GLY A 591 23.59 -3.17 -21.75
C GLY A 591 22.15 -2.98 -22.27
N GLY A 592 21.76 -1.76 -22.62
CA GLY A 592 20.38 -1.41 -22.98
C GLY A 592 19.39 -1.45 -21.81
N ARG A 593 19.85 -1.21 -20.57
CA ARG A 593 19.04 -1.17 -19.35
C ARG A 593 19.29 0.09 -18.53
N LEU A 594 18.23 0.75 -18.09
CA LEU A 594 18.28 1.86 -17.13
C LEU A 594 18.31 1.29 -15.70
N ALA A 595 19.17 1.85 -14.85
CA ALA A 595 19.43 1.38 -13.48
C ALA A 595 19.74 -0.13 -13.41
N PRO A 596 20.81 -0.60 -14.10
CA PRO A 596 21.10 -2.03 -14.30
C PRO A 596 21.31 -2.83 -13.01
N GLU A 597 21.82 -2.21 -11.96
CA GLU A 597 21.96 -2.83 -10.63
C GLU A 597 20.67 -2.73 -9.80
N GLY A 598 19.88 -1.66 -10.02
CA GLY A 598 18.53 -1.47 -9.50
C GLY A 598 17.45 -2.22 -10.33
N PRO A 599 16.33 -1.58 -10.73
CA PRO A 599 15.24 -2.19 -11.50
C PRO A 599 15.62 -2.88 -12.82
N ALA A 600 16.71 -2.46 -13.46
CA ALA A 600 17.14 -2.87 -14.80
C ALA A 600 16.02 -2.75 -15.86
N TYR A 601 15.38 -1.57 -15.95
CA TYR A 601 14.29 -1.32 -16.90
C TYR A 601 14.74 -1.52 -18.35
N LYS A 602 13.89 -2.15 -19.16
CA LYS A 602 14.20 -2.53 -20.55
C LYS A 602 13.86 -1.43 -21.56
N ALA A 603 13.00 -0.51 -21.20
CA ALA A 603 12.62 0.67 -21.96
C ALA A 603 12.15 1.79 -21.03
N LEU A 604 12.15 3.03 -21.54
CA LEU A 604 11.41 4.15 -20.98
C LEU A 604 10.16 4.41 -21.84
N PHE A 605 9.01 4.62 -21.21
CA PHE A 605 7.78 5.04 -21.85
C PHE A 605 7.37 6.43 -21.36
N VAL A 606 7.00 7.32 -22.26
CA VAL A 606 6.53 8.68 -21.93
C VAL A 606 5.20 8.92 -22.64
N GLU A 607 4.19 9.32 -21.87
CA GLU A 607 2.92 9.84 -22.39
C GLU A 607 2.65 11.23 -21.81
N GLY A 608 1.63 11.95 -22.28
CA GLY A 608 1.24 13.22 -21.67
C GLY A 608 0.63 13.01 -20.28
N ASP A 609 1.01 13.84 -19.30
CA ASP A 609 0.56 13.67 -17.91
C ASP A 609 -0.96 13.85 -17.78
N PHE A 610 -1.63 12.87 -17.18
CA PHE A 610 -3.08 12.91 -16.94
C PHE A 610 -3.51 14.14 -16.13
N PHE A 611 -2.70 14.57 -15.15
CA PHE A 611 -2.99 15.74 -14.31
C PHE A 611 -2.98 17.06 -15.11
N TYR A 612 -2.32 17.10 -16.27
CA TYR A 612 -2.36 18.22 -17.23
C TYR A 612 -3.09 17.87 -18.52
N GLY A 613 -4.18 17.08 -18.41
CA GLY A 613 -5.10 16.79 -19.50
C GLY A 613 -4.54 15.84 -20.56
N SER A 614 -3.51 15.04 -20.22
CA SER A 614 -2.74 14.22 -21.15
C SER A 614 -1.98 15.02 -22.23
N THR A 615 -1.65 16.29 -21.96
CA THR A 615 -0.87 17.13 -22.88
C THR A 615 0.58 16.64 -22.97
N PRO A 616 1.17 16.40 -24.16
CA PRO A 616 2.59 16.11 -24.32
C PRO A 616 3.45 17.25 -23.77
N THR A 617 4.03 17.01 -22.59
CA THR A 617 4.85 17.96 -21.84
C THR A 617 6.12 17.25 -21.37
N LEU A 618 7.22 17.99 -21.26
CA LEU A 618 8.48 17.48 -20.72
C LEU A 618 9.39 18.66 -20.32
N ALA A 619 10.06 18.61 -19.18
CA ALA A 619 11.03 19.65 -18.84
C ALA A 619 12.26 19.56 -19.76
N LEU A 620 12.92 20.70 -20.00
CA LEU A 620 14.08 20.74 -20.90
C LEU A 620 15.24 19.85 -20.40
N ASP A 621 15.43 19.74 -19.08
CA ASP A 621 16.46 18.89 -18.50
C ASP A 621 16.08 17.41 -18.44
N ASP A 622 14.80 17.07 -18.22
CA ASP A 622 14.30 15.69 -18.41
C ASP A 622 14.54 15.24 -19.86
N ALA A 623 14.21 16.09 -20.84
CA ALA A 623 14.43 15.80 -22.25
C ALA A 623 15.92 15.56 -22.57
N ARG A 624 16.83 16.31 -21.93
CA ARG A 624 18.29 16.12 -22.05
C ARG A 624 18.75 14.81 -21.40
N ARG A 625 18.24 14.46 -20.21
CA ARG A 625 18.50 13.17 -19.54
C ARG A 625 18.05 12.00 -20.39
N ILE A 626 16.80 12.05 -20.89
CA ILE A 626 16.20 11.02 -21.73
C ILE A 626 16.95 10.88 -23.06
N LEU A 627 17.38 11.99 -23.68
CA LEU A 627 18.27 11.95 -24.85
C LEU A 627 19.60 11.25 -24.55
N GLY A 628 20.23 11.54 -23.41
CA GLY A 628 21.46 10.85 -22.97
C GLY A 628 21.25 9.35 -22.77
N PHE A 629 20.13 8.94 -22.19
CA PHE A 629 19.77 7.52 -22.00
C PHE A 629 19.52 6.81 -23.33
N ALA A 630 18.80 7.44 -24.27
CA ALA A 630 18.58 6.89 -25.60
C ALA A 630 19.89 6.79 -26.41
N GLN A 631 20.78 7.78 -26.30
CA GLN A 631 22.12 7.73 -26.90
C GLN A 631 23.01 6.63 -26.31
N ALA A 632 22.83 6.29 -25.03
CA ALA A 632 23.46 5.14 -24.38
C ALA A 632 22.78 3.78 -24.70
N GLY A 633 21.77 3.77 -25.57
CA GLY A 633 21.12 2.56 -26.06
C GLY A 633 19.91 2.07 -25.26
N LEU A 634 19.28 2.93 -24.45
CA LEU A 634 17.97 2.63 -23.85
C LEU A 634 16.85 2.79 -24.89
N PRO A 635 15.99 1.79 -25.11
CA PRO A 635 14.78 1.94 -25.91
C PRO A 635 13.81 2.96 -25.30
N VAL A 636 13.24 3.86 -26.11
CA VAL A 636 12.24 4.85 -25.66
C VAL A 636 11.00 4.80 -26.55
N VAL A 637 9.82 4.77 -25.93
CA VAL A 637 8.52 4.89 -26.63
C VAL A 637 7.80 6.15 -26.17
N LEU A 638 7.43 7.00 -27.12
CA LEU A 638 6.72 8.27 -26.90
C LEU A 638 5.29 8.17 -27.42
N LEU A 639 4.29 8.32 -26.54
CA LEU A 639 2.87 8.32 -26.90
C LEU A 639 2.33 9.76 -26.97
N GLY A 640 2.10 10.24 -28.19
CA GLY A 640 1.54 11.56 -28.49
C GLY A 640 2.45 12.45 -29.34
N ALA A 641 2.01 13.68 -29.59
CA ALA A 641 2.70 14.67 -30.42
C ALA A 641 3.89 15.33 -29.70
N PHE A 642 4.88 14.54 -29.28
CA PHE A 642 6.07 15.04 -28.57
C PHE A 642 6.99 15.93 -29.41
N ASP A 643 6.87 15.91 -30.74
CA ASP A 643 7.45 16.90 -31.64
C ASP A 643 6.87 18.32 -31.45
N GLN A 644 5.64 18.42 -30.93
CA GLN A 644 4.97 19.68 -30.60
C GLN A 644 4.95 19.97 -29.09
N ALA A 645 5.70 19.20 -28.29
CA ALA A 645 5.68 19.26 -26.83
C ALA A 645 5.90 20.68 -26.29
N LEU A 646 5.38 20.89 -25.09
CA LEU A 646 5.46 22.12 -24.31
C LEU A 646 6.29 21.90 -23.03
N THR A 647 6.83 22.98 -22.48
CA THR A 647 7.34 22.97 -21.11
C THR A 647 6.17 22.73 -20.13
N PRO A 648 6.35 21.94 -19.05
CA PRO A 648 5.30 21.73 -18.06
C PRO A 648 5.08 22.97 -17.19
N GLY A 649 6.14 23.73 -16.91
CA GLY A 649 6.13 25.07 -16.31
C GLY A 649 6.10 26.19 -17.34
N VAL A 650 6.04 27.46 -16.90
CA VAL A 650 6.01 28.61 -17.83
C VAL A 650 7.40 28.75 -18.48
N PRO A 651 7.52 28.74 -19.81
CA PRO A 651 8.82 28.70 -20.47
C PRO A 651 9.62 29.99 -20.26
N ALA A 652 10.94 29.86 -20.07
CA ALA A 652 11.86 30.96 -20.30
C ALA A 652 11.98 31.27 -21.81
N THR A 653 12.50 32.46 -22.16
CA THR A 653 12.65 32.88 -23.57
C THR A 653 13.41 31.83 -24.39
N GLY A 654 12.80 31.36 -25.49
CA GLY A 654 13.40 30.34 -26.36
C GLY A 654 13.49 28.93 -25.76
N GLU A 655 12.84 28.63 -24.62
CA GLU A 655 12.95 27.33 -23.96
C GLU A 655 12.17 26.23 -24.69
N THR A 656 10.94 26.52 -25.12
CA THR A 656 10.10 25.60 -25.90
C THR A 656 10.79 25.17 -27.21
N GLU A 657 11.51 26.09 -27.84
CA GLU A 657 12.32 25.85 -29.04
C GLU A 657 13.48 24.91 -28.71
N ARG A 658 14.23 25.19 -27.64
CA ARG A 658 15.32 24.32 -27.15
C ARG A 658 14.83 22.93 -26.74
N LEU A 659 13.62 22.81 -26.21
CA LEU A 659 12.96 21.53 -25.90
C LEU A 659 12.66 20.75 -27.18
N ARG A 660 12.09 21.41 -28.19
CA ARG A 660 11.79 20.82 -29.50
C ARG A 660 13.05 20.41 -30.27
N ASP A 661 14.14 21.17 -30.17
CA ASP A 661 15.46 20.78 -30.71
C ASP A 661 15.99 19.49 -30.07
N VAL A 662 15.87 19.35 -28.74
CA VAL A 662 16.27 18.15 -28.00
C VAL A 662 15.37 16.96 -28.37
N LEU A 663 14.06 17.18 -28.51
CA LEU A 663 13.11 16.14 -28.89
C LEU A 663 13.23 15.72 -30.36
N ALA A 664 13.56 16.64 -31.28
CA ALA A 664 13.89 16.30 -32.66
C ALA A 664 15.16 15.43 -32.75
N ARG A 665 16.17 15.71 -31.91
CA ARG A 665 17.37 14.87 -31.79
C ARG A 665 17.09 13.51 -31.15
N LEU A 666 16.13 13.43 -30.22
CA LEU A 666 15.68 12.16 -29.62
C LEU A 666 14.92 11.30 -30.65
N LEU A 667 13.96 11.89 -31.36
CA LEU A 667 13.15 11.26 -32.41
C LEU A 667 13.97 10.79 -33.63
N ALA A 668 15.19 11.29 -33.81
CA ALA A 668 16.11 10.86 -34.86
C ALA A 668 16.96 9.63 -34.49
N LEU A 669 16.86 9.10 -33.27
CA LEU A 669 17.61 7.91 -32.83
C LEU A 669 16.86 6.61 -33.17
N PRO A 670 17.54 5.56 -33.69
CA PRO A 670 16.90 4.29 -34.05
C PRO A 670 16.39 3.47 -32.86
N GLY A 671 16.70 3.88 -31.62
CA GLY A 671 16.16 3.31 -30.38
C GLY A 671 14.90 4.01 -29.86
N VAL A 672 14.30 4.93 -30.64
CA VAL A 672 13.17 5.75 -30.21
C VAL A 672 12.01 5.61 -31.20
N VAL A 673 10.82 5.25 -30.70
CA VAL A 673 9.60 5.15 -31.50
C VAL A 673 8.53 6.09 -30.95
N ARG A 674 7.93 6.91 -31.81
CA ARG A 674 6.77 7.77 -31.47
C ARG A 674 5.50 7.20 -32.07
N VAL A 675 4.51 6.92 -31.23
CA VAL A 675 3.15 6.50 -31.62
C VAL A 675 2.14 7.57 -31.24
N THR A 676 1.07 7.73 -32.03
CA THR A 676 -0.06 8.61 -31.68
C THR A 676 -1.20 7.87 -30.98
N GLU A 677 -1.32 6.57 -31.21
CA GLU A 677 -2.42 5.74 -30.72
C GLU A 677 -1.96 4.74 -29.67
N LYS A 678 -2.78 4.56 -28.62
CA LYS A 678 -2.48 3.66 -27.49
C LYS A 678 -2.32 2.21 -27.93
N THR A 679 -3.05 1.77 -28.95
CA THR A 679 -2.97 0.40 -29.47
C THR A 679 -1.59 0.04 -30.03
N ALA A 680 -0.87 0.99 -30.62
CA ALA A 680 0.43 0.76 -31.26
C ALA A 680 1.62 0.65 -30.28
N VAL A 681 1.41 0.91 -28.98
CA VAL A 681 2.49 0.85 -27.96
C VAL A 681 3.10 -0.55 -27.86
N GLY A 682 2.29 -1.61 -28.01
CA GLY A 682 2.78 -2.99 -28.00
C GLY A 682 3.68 -3.32 -29.19
N ASP A 683 3.32 -2.84 -30.38
CA ASP A 683 4.09 -3.05 -31.62
C ASP A 683 5.40 -2.25 -31.60
N ALA A 684 5.38 -1.01 -31.11
CA ALA A 684 6.57 -0.18 -30.92
C ALA A 684 7.59 -0.82 -29.96
N LEU A 685 7.12 -1.45 -28.88
CA LEU A 685 8.00 -2.20 -27.97
C LEU A 685 8.60 -3.44 -28.66
N ALA A 686 7.83 -4.13 -29.50
CA ALA A 686 8.29 -5.29 -30.26
C ALA A 686 9.31 -4.93 -31.36
N GLU A 687 9.11 -3.81 -32.06
CA GLU A 687 10.07 -3.24 -33.02
C GLU A 687 11.42 -2.96 -32.35
N LEU A 688 11.40 -2.39 -31.15
CA LEU A 688 12.57 -2.14 -30.30
C LEU A 688 13.16 -3.41 -29.65
N GLY A 689 12.62 -4.60 -29.95
CA GLY A 689 13.07 -5.89 -29.40
C GLY A 689 12.76 -6.10 -27.91
N VAL A 690 11.92 -5.25 -27.32
CA VAL A 690 11.56 -5.27 -25.90
C VAL A 690 10.43 -6.27 -25.68
N THR A 691 10.66 -7.23 -24.77
CA THR A 691 9.66 -8.26 -24.43
C THR A 691 9.62 -8.52 -22.92
N PRO A 692 8.43 -8.81 -22.35
CA PRO A 692 8.27 -8.93 -20.91
C PRO A 692 8.91 -10.21 -20.36
N ASP A 693 9.31 -10.18 -19.08
CA ASP A 693 9.91 -11.35 -18.42
C ASP A 693 8.89 -12.48 -18.19
N VAL A 694 7.63 -12.12 -17.94
CA VAL A 694 6.52 -13.06 -17.86
C VAL A 694 5.69 -13.01 -19.15
N ARG A 695 5.34 -14.17 -19.70
CA ARG A 695 4.43 -14.32 -20.84
C ARG A 695 3.37 -15.37 -20.55
N HIS A 696 2.12 -15.02 -20.78
CA HIS A 696 0.97 -15.90 -20.63
C HIS A 696 0.62 -16.56 -21.97
N SER A 697 0.19 -17.83 -21.99
CA SER A 697 -0.28 -18.48 -23.24
C SER A 697 -1.62 -17.92 -23.76
N VAL A 698 -2.35 -17.20 -22.91
CA VAL A 698 -3.58 -16.44 -23.19
C VAL A 698 -3.58 -15.17 -22.32
N PRO A 699 -4.26 -14.06 -22.72
CA PRO A 699 -4.43 -12.91 -21.83
C PRO A 699 -5.05 -13.32 -20.50
N SER A 700 -4.52 -12.81 -19.38
CA SER A 700 -4.80 -13.37 -18.05
C SER A 700 -4.96 -12.30 -16.96
N THR A 701 -5.68 -12.64 -15.89
CA THR A 701 -5.71 -11.90 -14.62
C THR A 701 -4.48 -12.15 -13.73
N LEU A 702 -3.52 -12.95 -14.20
CA LEU A 702 -2.26 -13.19 -13.49
C LEU A 702 -1.40 -11.91 -13.42
N LEU A 703 -1.27 -11.37 -12.21
CA LEU A 703 -0.31 -10.32 -11.90
C LEU A 703 1.01 -10.98 -11.47
N ASN A 704 2.12 -10.31 -11.74
CA ASN A 704 3.45 -10.80 -11.35
C ASN A 704 4.35 -9.69 -10.80
N ALA A 705 5.31 -10.09 -9.96
CA ALA A 705 6.48 -9.29 -9.58
C ALA A 705 7.74 -10.16 -9.64
N HIS A 706 8.83 -9.58 -10.15
CA HIS A 706 10.13 -10.25 -10.36
C HIS A 706 11.18 -9.64 -9.42
N ARG A 707 11.89 -10.49 -8.67
CA ARG A 707 13.07 -10.15 -7.84
C ARG A 707 14.27 -10.98 -8.32
N ALA A 708 15.44 -10.36 -8.50
CA ALA A 708 16.65 -11.03 -8.95
C ALA A 708 17.77 -11.01 -7.90
N THR A 709 18.52 -12.10 -7.81
CA THR A 709 19.71 -12.26 -6.96
C THR A 709 20.91 -12.74 -7.79
N ALA A 710 22.06 -12.98 -7.16
CA ALA A 710 23.23 -13.53 -7.86
C ALA A 710 23.00 -14.96 -8.40
N ASP A 711 22.24 -15.79 -7.67
CA ASP A 711 22.08 -17.23 -7.94
C ASP A 711 20.66 -17.65 -8.40
N ALA A 712 19.66 -16.77 -8.26
CA ALA A 712 18.26 -17.06 -8.58
C ALA A 712 17.43 -15.84 -9.00
N ASP A 713 16.44 -16.12 -9.85
CA ASP A 713 15.31 -15.26 -10.16
C ASP A 713 14.10 -15.74 -9.33
N TYR A 714 13.32 -14.83 -8.75
CA TYR A 714 12.10 -15.12 -7.98
C TYR A 714 10.89 -14.42 -8.59
N TYR A 715 9.84 -15.19 -8.86
CA TYR A 715 8.54 -14.69 -9.31
C TYR A 715 7.50 -14.90 -8.22
N TYR A 716 6.91 -13.80 -7.78
CA TYR A 716 5.63 -13.82 -7.09
C TYR A 716 4.53 -13.67 -8.14
N LEU A 717 3.57 -14.60 -8.14
CA LEU A 717 2.47 -14.69 -9.08
C LEU A 717 1.14 -14.73 -8.30
N VAL A 718 0.13 -13.97 -8.75
CA VAL A 718 -1.20 -13.95 -8.11
C VAL A 718 -2.29 -13.81 -9.17
N ASN A 719 -3.36 -14.58 -9.05
CA ASN A 719 -4.54 -14.38 -9.89
C ASN A 719 -5.36 -13.20 -9.34
N GLY A 720 -5.15 -12.00 -9.86
CA GLY A 720 -5.58 -10.76 -9.23
C GLY A 720 -6.30 -9.80 -10.17
N LYS A 721 -6.31 -8.53 -9.79
CA LYS A 721 -6.90 -7.44 -10.56
C LYS A 721 -6.19 -6.13 -10.28
N HIS A 722 -6.19 -5.24 -11.26
CA HIS A 722 -5.52 -3.95 -11.14
C HIS A 722 -6.28 -2.92 -10.28
N ALA A 723 -7.59 -3.05 -10.10
CA ALA A 723 -8.42 -2.08 -9.37
C ALA A 723 -9.35 -2.74 -8.33
N GLU A 724 -9.78 -1.99 -7.31
CA GLU A 724 -10.61 -2.48 -6.19
C GLU A 724 -11.90 -3.17 -6.67
N THR A 725 -12.50 -2.75 -7.78
CA THR A 725 -13.66 -3.40 -8.42
C THR A 725 -13.39 -3.64 -9.90
N VAL A 726 -13.74 -4.83 -10.40
CA VAL A 726 -13.70 -5.20 -11.83
C VAL A 726 -14.98 -5.93 -12.21
N LYS A 727 -15.37 -5.83 -13.48
CA LYS A 727 -16.50 -6.55 -14.10
C LYS A 727 -16.03 -7.12 -15.44
N PRO A 728 -16.15 -8.44 -15.70
CA PRO A 728 -16.57 -9.48 -14.75
C PRO A 728 -15.63 -9.61 -13.54
N PRO A 729 -16.06 -10.27 -12.44
CA PRO A 729 -15.16 -10.65 -11.36
C PRO A 729 -13.99 -11.52 -11.86
N VAL A 730 -12.89 -11.53 -11.11
CA VAL A 730 -11.75 -12.42 -11.38
C VAL A 730 -12.21 -13.87 -11.33
N ALA A 731 -11.97 -14.62 -12.40
CA ALA A 731 -12.25 -16.05 -12.49
C ALA A 731 -11.03 -16.88 -12.08
N ALA A 732 -11.20 -18.19 -11.86
CA ALA A 732 -10.06 -19.09 -11.75
C ALA A 732 -9.32 -19.19 -13.11
N ILE A 733 -7.99 -19.20 -13.08
CA ILE A 733 -7.13 -19.36 -14.27
C ILE A 733 -6.47 -20.74 -14.23
N ASP A 734 -6.23 -21.32 -15.41
CA ASP A 734 -5.47 -22.57 -15.57
C ASP A 734 -4.84 -22.65 -16.97
N HIS A 735 -3.62 -22.14 -17.11
CA HIS A 735 -2.91 -22.02 -18.39
C HIS A 735 -1.39 -22.10 -18.22
N ASP A 736 -0.65 -22.11 -19.33
CA ASP A 736 0.81 -22.10 -19.28
C ASP A 736 1.36 -20.67 -19.14
N VAL A 737 2.45 -20.56 -18.38
CA VAL A 737 3.15 -19.30 -18.08
C VAL A 737 4.65 -19.52 -18.32
N THR A 738 5.25 -18.59 -19.05
CA THR A 738 6.68 -18.59 -19.34
C THR A 738 7.37 -17.50 -18.53
N LEU A 739 8.41 -17.88 -17.79
CA LEU A 739 9.19 -17.03 -16.89
C LEU A 739 10.63 -16.92 -17.41
N ARG A 740 11.16 -15.69 -17.54
CA ARG A 740 12.47 -15.41 -18.17
C ARG A 740 13.56 -15.11 -17.16
N ARG A 741 14.54 -16.00 -17.05
CA ARG A 741 15.71 -15.80 -16.20
C ARG A 741 16.52 -14.55 -16.58
N THR A 742 16.97 -13.80 -15.57
CA THR A 742 17.93 -12.70 -15.75
C THR A 742 19.25 -13.26 -16.30
N ARG A 743 19.66 -14.45 -15.84
CA ARG A 743 20.96 -15.08 -16.16
C ARG A 743 20.80 -16.37 -16.97
N GLY A 744 21.82 -16.75 -17.74
CA GLY A 744 21.81 -17.92 -18.64
C GLY A 744 22.01 -19.29 -17.96
N GLY A 745 22.05 -20.34 -18.79
CA GLY A 745 22.33 -21.73 -18.39
C GLY A 745 21.10 -22.56 -18.01
N ASP A 746 21.33 -23.82 -17.64
CA ASP A 746 20.29 -24.75 -17.15
C ASP A 746 19.64 -24.23 -15.87
N ALA A 747 18.33 -24.47 -15.73
CA ALA A 747 17.57 -24.07 -14.57
C ALA A 747 16.70 -25.19 -13.98
N VAL A 748 16.53 -25.11 -12.66
CA VAL A 748 15.51 -25.83 -11.91
C VAL A 748 14.50 -24.81 -11.40
N PRO A 749 13.22 -24.90 -11.82
CA PRO A 749 12.13 -24.21 -11.17
C PRO A 749 11.72 -24.92 -9.87
N TYR A 750 11.55 -24.14 -8.81
CA TYR A 750 11.09 -24.56 -7.50
C TYR A 750 9.82 -23.80 -7.12
N LEU A 751 8.82 -24.48 -6.59
CA LEU A 751 7.69 -23.86 -5.91
C LEU A 751 8.07 -23.58 -4.46
N LEU A 752 7.84 -22.34 -4.03
CA LEU A 752 8.02 -21.88 -2.66
C LEU A 752 6.64 -21.67 -2.06
N ASP A 753 6.18 -22.60 -1.21
CA ASP A 753 4.86 -22.56 -0.60
C ASP A 753 4.84 -21.56 0.57
N PRO A 754 4.12 -20.42 0.48
CA PRO A 754 4.14 -19.41 1.53
C PRO A 754 3.41 -19.87 2.79
N TRP A 755 2.44 -20.78 2.72
CA TRP A 755 1.72 -21.29 3.89
C TRP A 755 2.63 -22.22 4.70
N THR A 756 3.10 -23.30 4.08
CA THR A 756 3.85 -24.34 4.79
C THR A 756 5.35 -24.04 4.93
N GLY A 757 5.89 -23.13 4.12
CA GLY A 757 7.33 -22.84 4.08
C GLY A 757 8.18 -23.95 3.45
N ARG A 758 7.55 -24.89 2.75
CA ARG A 758 8.21 -25.92 1.95
C ARG A 758 8.74 -25.35 0.64
N VAL A 759 9.81 -25.97 0.15
CA VAL A 759 10.35 -25.73 -1.18
C VAL A 759 10.38 -27.05 -1.94
N VAL A 760 9.71 -27.10 -3.09
CA VAL A 760 9.50 -28.32 -3.87
C VAL A 760 9.92 -28.08 -5.31
N ARG A 761 10.75 -28.95 -5.88
CA ARG A 761 11.11 -28.88 -7.30
C ARG A 761 9.89 -29.12 -8.18
N VAL A 762 9.69 -28.31 -9.23
CA VAL A 762 8.62 -28.52 -10.21
C VAL A 762 8.87 -29.81 -11.00
N GLY A 763 7.87 -30.70 -11.03
CA GLY A 763 7.98 -32.01 -11.70
C GLY A 763 7.81 -31.96 -13.23
N ARG A 764 6.99 -31.02 -13.74
CA ARG A 764 6.70 -30.84 -15.17
C ARG A 764 6.98 -29.39 -15.62
N TYR A 765 7.93 -29.20 -16.51
CA TYR A 765 8.25 -27.91 -17.15
C TYR A 765 8.97 -28.13 -18.47
N THR A 766 9.07 -27.09 -19.29
CA THR A 766 10.01 -27.00 -20.42
C THR A 766 10.97 -25.83 -20.20
N GLN A 767 12.11 -25.85 -20.88
CA GLN A 767 13.05 -24.72 -20.92
C GLN A 767 13.54 -24.53 -22.36
N ASP A 768 13.55 -23.27 -22.82
CA ASP A 768 14.20 -22.85 -24.07
C ASP A 768 15.11 -21.64 -23.77
N GLY A 769 16.43 -21.85 -23.87
CA GLY A 769 17.44 -20.86 -23.49
C GLY A 769 17.28 -20.36 -22.04
N ARG A 770 16.73 -19.15 -21.87
CA ARG A 770 16.45 -18.51 -20.57
C ARG A 770 14.98 -18.58 -20.13
N ASP A 771 14.10 -19.00 -21.03
CA ASP A 771 12.66 -19.02 -20.82
C ASP A 771 12.27 -20.40 -20.27
N VAL A 772 11.56 -20.42 -19.14
CA VAL A 772 11.07 -21.62 -18.45
C VAL A 772 9.55 -21.59 -18.44
N THR A 773 8.91 -22.60 -19.04
CA THR A 773 7.44 -22.67 -19.16
C THR A 773 6.87 -23.75 -18.25
N LEU A 774 5.86 -23.38 -17.47
CA LEU A 774 5.14 -24.26 -16.54
C LEU A 774 3.66 -23.88 -16.45
N ARG A 775 2.80 -24.83 -16.07
CA ARG A 775 1.36 -24.62 -15.91
C ARG A 775 1.06 -23.93 -14.58
N VAL A 776 0.26 -22.87 -14.61
CA VAL A 776 -0.21 -22.13 -13.43
C VAL A 776 -1.73 -22.22 -13.38
N ALA A 777 -2.24 -22.85 -12.30
CA ALA A 777 -3.65 -22.93 -11.95
C ALA A 777 -3.87 -22.18 -10.63
N LEU A 778 -4.77 -21.19 -10.60
CA LEU A 778 -4.99 -20.34 -9.41
C LEU A 778 -6.45 -19.86 -9.29
N ARG A 779 -7.01 -19.92 -8.08
CA ARG A 779 -8.27 -19.28 -7.68
C ARG A 779 -8.12 -17.76 -7.55
N PRO A 780 -9.22 -16.99 -7.56
CA PRO A 780 -9.19 -15.54 -7.35
C PRO A 780 -8.50 -15.12 -6.04
N GLY A 781 -7.35 -14.46 -6.16
CA GLY A 781 -6.48 -14.00 -5.08
C GLY A 781 -5.42 -15.02 -4.62
N GLN A 782 -5.47 -16.27 -5.07
CA GLN A 782 -4.49 -17.30 -4.71
C GLN A 782 -3.12 -16.96 -5.30
N THR A 783 -2.06 -17.30 -4.58
CA THR A 783 -0.68 -16.90 -4.89
C THR A 783 0.24 -18.10 -5.10
N LEU A 784 1.15 -18.00 -6.07
CA LEU A 784 2.23 -18.95 -6.31
C LEU A 784 3.57 -18.21 -6.29
N VAL A 785 4.58 -18.77 -5.62
CA VAL A 785 5.97 -18.28 -5.73
C VAL A 785 6.82 -19.32 -6.44
N VAL A 786 7.52 -18.88 -7.48
CA VAL A 786 8.45 -19.71 -8.26
C VAL A 786 9.86 -19.13 -8.17
N ALA A 787 10.84 -19.94 -7.76
CA ALA A 787 12.25 -19.60 -7.86
C ALA A 787 12.88 -20.34 -9.05
N LEU A 788 13.63 -19.65 -9.91
CA LEU A 788 14.44 -20.23 -10.98
C LEU A 788 15.92 -20.17 -10.57
N GLY A 789 16.52 -21.32 -10.29
CA GLY A 789 17.89 -21.40 -9.79
C GLY A 789 18.72 -22.50 -10.44
N ARG A 790 20.02 -22.55 -10.12
CA ARG A 790 20.88 -23.69 -10.46
C ARG A 790 20.41 -24.98 -9.76
N PRO A 791 20.65 -26.17 -10.32
CA PRO A 791 20.42 -27.43 -9.60
C PRO A 791 21.08 -27.45 -8.22
N GLY A 792 20.35 -27.90 -7.20
CA GLY A 792 20.84 -27.97 -5.82
C GLY A 792 20.75 -26.66 -5.02
N LEU A 793 20.31 -25.55 -5.61
CA LEU A 793 20.34 -24.22 -4.97
C LEU A 793 19.63 -24.18 -3.60
N LEU A 794 18.44 -24.78 -3.52
CA LEU A 794 17.58 -24.74 -2.34
C LEU A 794 17.62 -26.08 -1.57
N GLY A 795 18.77 -26.78 -1.64
CA GLY A 795 19.06 -28.00 -0.87
C GLY A 795 18.67 -29.31 -1.57
N ASP A 796 18.16 -29.28 -2.80
CA ASP A 796 17.68 -30.47 -3.48
C ASP A 796 18.84 -31.34 -4.01
N ARG A 797 19.12 -32.45 -3.31
CA ARG A 797 20.15 -33.45 -3.67
C ARG A 797 19.91 -34.15 -5.02
N HIS A 798 18.89 -33.73 -5.78
CA HIS A 798 18.33 -34.42 -6.95
C HIS A 798 18.08 -33.50 -8.16
N GLY A 799 18.52 -32.24 -8.15
CA GLY A 799 18.26 -31.28 -9.24
C GLY A 799 18.73 -31.74 -10.63
N ASN A 800 19.83 -32.50 -10.69
CA ASN A 800 20.34 -33.07 -11.94
C ASN A 800 19.49 -34.26 -12.48
N ARG A 801 18.50 -34.78 -11.74
CA ARG A 801 17.58 -35.83 -12.24
C ARG A 801 16.63 -35.27 -13.31
N PRO A 802 16.13 -36.10 -14.25
CA PRO A 802 15.15 -35.68 -15.24
C PRO A 802 13.88 -35.09 -14.62
N HIS A 803 13.24 -34.18 -15.36
CA HIS A 803 11.87 -33.71 -15.16
C HIS A 803 10.98 -34.24 -16.28
N ALA A 804 9.65 -34.11 -16.15
CA ALA A 804 8.72 -34.40 -17.24
C ALA A 804 8.58 -33.20 -18.19
N LEU A 805 8.64 -33.45 -19.49
CA LEU A 805 8.21 -32.51 -20.53
C LEU A 805 6.70 -32.59 -20.76
N SER A 806 6.14 -33.81 -20.67
CA SER A 806 4.70 -34.06 -20.74
C SER A 806 4.33 -35.34 -19.98
N SER A 807 3.05 -35.47 -19.62
CA SER A 807 2.49 -36.67 -19.00
C SER A 807 1.01 -36.81 -19.36
N GLU A 808 0.54 -38.05 -19.46
CA GLU A 808 -0.88 -38.41 -19.59
C GLU A 808 -1.60 -38.40 -18.22
N ALA A 809 -0.86 -38.36 -17.11
CA ALA A 809 -1.40 -38.29 -15.75
C ALA A 809 -1.67 -36.84 -15.31
N ASP A 810 -2.70 -36.68 -14.47
CA ASP A 810 -3.21 -35.41 -13.95
C ASP A 810 -2.10 -34.52 -13.37
N GLU A 811 -1.28 -35.09 -12.47
CA GLU A 811 -0.16 -34.41 -11.80
C GLU A 811 1.19 -35.12 -12.01
N VAL A 812 2.26 -34.32 -12.06
CA VAL A 812 3.64 -34.80 -11.96
C VAL A 812 4.39 -33.98 -10.91
N LEU A 813 4.72 -34.63 -9.80
CA LEU A 813 5.34 -34.04 -8.62
C LEU A 813 6.80 -34.49 -8.49
N PHE A 814 7.63 -33.67 -7.84
CA PHE A 814 8.99 -34.09 -7.45
C PHE A 814 9.02 -34.36 -5.95
N THR A 815 8.86 -35.62 -5.55
CA THR A 815 8.89 -36.04 -4.14
C THR A 815 10.31 -36.39 -3.70
N GLU A 816 10.52 -36.62 -2.40
CA GLU A 816 11.79 -37.15 -1.86
C GLU A 816 12.24 -38.45 -2.56
N ARG A 817 11.28 -39.29 -2.99
CA ARG A 817 11.57 -40.53 -3.72
C ARG A 817 11.99 -40.26 -5.17
N GLY A 818 11.54 -39.14 -5.74
CA GLY A 818 11.85 -38.69 -7.09
C GLY A 818 10.60 -38.22 -7.84
N LEU A 819 10.73 -38.16 -9.17
CA LEU A 819 9.63 -37.80 -10.06
C LEU A 819 8.49 -38.81 -9.88
N THR A 820 7.29 -38.32 -9.59
CA THR A 820 6.14 -39.13 -9.17
C THR A 820 4.92 -38.66 -9.95
N VAL A 821 4.28 -39.57 -10.69
CA VAL A 821 2.97 -39.30 -11.29
C VAL A 821 1.87 -39.55 -10.27
N ARG A 822 0.81 -38.74 -10.36
CA ARG A 822 -0.41 -38.88 -9.57
C ARG A 822 -1.63 -38.74 -10.50
N ALA A 823 -2.66 -39.54 -10.25
CA ALA A 823 -3.96 -39.40 -10.91
C ALA A 823 -5.12 -39.82 -10.00
N ALA A 824 -6.29 -39.25 -10.25
CA ALA A 824 -7.56 -39.61 -9.61
C ALA A 824 -8.22 -40.87 -10.21
N ALA A 825 -7.67 -41.42 -11.30
CA ALA A 825 -8.17 -42.62 -11.96
C ALA A 825 -7.15 -43.77 -11.98
N ALA A 826 -7.69 -44.98 -12.05
CA ALA A 826 -6.90 -46.19 -12.30
C ALA A 826 -6.47 -46.24 -13.77
N GLY A 827 -5.20 -46.54 -14.05
CA GLY A 827 -4.73 -46.49 -15.43
C GLY A 827 -3.26 -46.79 -15.62
N THR A 828 -2.83 -46.73 -16.88
CA THR A 828 -1.43 -46.84 -17.28
C THR A 828 -1.06 -45.60 -18.09
N TYR A 829 -0.22 -44.75 -17.49
CA TYR A 829 0.06 -43.40 -17.94
C TYR A 829 1.50 -43.29 -18.48
N ARG A 830 1.68 -42.58 -19.58
CA ARG A 830 3.00 -42.31 -20.17
C ARG A 830 3.48 -40.92 -19.78
N THR A 831 4.76 -40.82 -19.43
CA THR A 831 5.43 -39.56 -19.07
C THR A 831 6.71 -39.44 -19.90
N ARG A 832 6.84 -38.35 -20.67
CA ARG A 832 8.03 -38.06 -21.48
C ARG A 832 9.03 -37.27 -20.64
N LEU A 833 10.22 -37.83 -20.41
CA LEU A 833 11.26 -37.19 -19.61
C LEU A 833 12.15 -36.26 -20.45
N SER A 834 12.78 -35.29 -19.79
CA SER A 834 13.68 -34.31 -20.43
C SER A 834 14.93 -34.90 -21.08
N ARG A 835 15.27 -36.16 -20.77
CA ARG A 835 16.34 -36.92 -21.44
C ARG A 835 15.81 -37.85 -22.54
N GLY A 836 14.71 -37.49 -23.20
CA GLY A 836 14.13 -38.18 -24.35
C GLY A 836 13.38 -39.50 -24.05
N ARG A 837 13.71 -40.20 -22.96
CA ARG A 837 13.02 -41.43 -22.53
C ARG A 837 11.56 -41.16 -22.14
N THR A 838 10.64 -41.93 -22.68
CA THR A 838 9.28 -42.07 -22.13
C THR A 838 9.25 -43.21 -21.11
N VAL A 839 8.50 -43.03 -20.02
CA VAL A 839 8.25 -44.06 -19.00
C VAL A 839 6.75 -44.32 -18.89
N THR A 840 6.39 -45.59 -18.73
CA THR A 840 5.00 -46.06 -18.59
C THR A 840 4.77 -46.49 -17.15
N THR A 841 3.78 -45.88 -16.49
CA THR A 841 3.50 -46.09 -15.06
C THR A 841 2.06 -46.53 -14.85
N THR A 842 1.88 -47.73 -14.30
CA THR A 842 0.55 -48.25 -13.92
C THR A 842 0.22 -47.89 -12.48
N LEU A 843 -0.95 -47.29 -12.28
CA LEU A 843 -1.54 -46.93 -10.98
C LEU A 843 -2.67 -47.91 -10.59
N PRO A 844 -2.85 -48.23 -9.30
CA PRO A 844 -3.92 -49.10 -8.79
C PRO A 844 -5.33 -48.49 -8.94
N ALA A 845 -6.35 -49.24 -8.53
CA ALA A 845 -7.72 -48.77 -8.42
C ALA A 845 -7.82 -47.58 -7.45
N VAL A 846 -8.41 -46.47 -7.89
CA VAL A 846 -8.66 -45.29 -7.05
C VAL A 846 -10.13 -45.29 -6.60
N PRO A 847 -10.45 -45.23 -5.29
CA PRO A 847 -11.83 -45.08 -4.83
C PRO A 847 -12.41 -43.72 -5.26
N GLY A 848 -13.71 -43.66 -5.51
CA GLY A 848 -14.39 -42.40 -5.81
C GLY A 848 -14.37 -41.40 -4.63
N PRO A 849 -14.64 -40.10 -4.89
CA PRO A 849 -14.75 -39.09 -3.84
C PRO A 849 -15.75 -39.46 -2.74
N ILE A 850 -15.42 -39.12 -1.50
CA ILE A 850 -16.23 -39.39 -0.30
C ILE A 850 -16.69 -38.05 0.29
N GLU A 851 -17.98 -37.78 0.24
CA GLU A 851 -18.64 -36.69 0.97
C GLU A 851 -19.09 -37.18 2.36
N PRO A 852 -18.57 -36.64 3.48
CA PRO A 852 -18.97 -37.08 4.80
C PRO A 852 -20.35 -36.52 5.18
N GLY A 853 -21.40 -37.31 4.99
CA GLY A 853 -22.81 -36.90 5.23
C GLY A 853 -23.25 -36.77 6.69
N ARG A 854 -22.33 -36.65 7.66
CA ARG A 854 -22.67 -36.42 9.09
C ARG A 854 -21.52 -35.85 9.90
N TRP A 855 -21.81 -34.81 10.68
CA TRP A 855 -20.83 -34.06 11.46
C TRP A 855 -21.30 -33.83 12.90
N ARG A 856 -20.48 -34.22 13.89
CA ARG A 856 -20.63 -33.74 15.27
C ARG A 856 -19.90 -32.41 15.39
N VAL A 857 -20.61 -31.34 15.73
CA VAL A 857 -20.03 -29.99 15.83
C VAL A 857 -20.05 -29.54 17.29
N GLU A 858 -18.89 -29.15 17.81
CA GLU A 858 -18.75 -28.55 19.13
C GLU A 858 -18.43 -27.07 18.95
N VAL A 859 -19.35 -26.18 19.32
CA VAL A 859 -19.15 -24.72 19.22
C VAL A 859 -18.91 -24.13 20.61
N GLU A 860 -17.84 -23.35 20.71
CA GLU A 860 -17.52 -22.44 21.80
C GLU A 860 -17.92 -21.03 21.37
N ASP A 861 -19.06 -20.56 21.85
CA ASP A 861 -19.65 -19.25 21.59
C ASP A 861 -19.15 -18.23 22.62
N TRP A 862 -18.47 -17.19 22.11
CA TRP A 862 -17.83 -16.13 22.88
C TRP A 862 -18.86 -15.04 23.20
N ARG A 863 -18.88 -14.54 24.44
CA ARG A 863 -19.85 -13.55 24.93
C ARG A 863 -19.21 -12.52 25.87
N PRO A 864 -19.85 -11.37 26.10
CA PRO A 864 -19.47 -10.45 27.18
C PRO A 864 -19.38 -11.16 28.54
N GLY A 865 -18.31 -10.90 29.28
CA GLY A 865 -18.19 -11.25 30.70
C GLY A 865 -18.38 -10.03 31.62
N ASP A 866 -18.02 -10.20 32.90
CA ASP A 866 -18.18 -9.19 33.96
C ASP A 866 -17.38 -7.87 33.81
N ARG A 867 -16.53 -7.76 32.77
CA ARG A 867 -15.77 -6.55 32.44
C ARG A 867 -15.42 -6.50 30.94
N PRO A 868 -15.20 -5.31 30.35
CA PRO A 868 -15.04 -5.14 28.89
C PRO A 868 -14.03 -6.09 28.23
N THR A 869 -12.87 -6.31 28.87
CA THR A 869 -11.80 -7.15 28.32
C THR A 869 -11.93 -8.65 28.62
N ARG A 870 -13.03 -9.10 29.24
CA ARG A 870 -13.29 -10.51 29.56
C ARG A 870 -14.34 -11.09 28.63
N THR A 871 -14.02 -12.23 28.05
CA THR A 871 -14.93 -13.04 27.24
C THR A 871 -15.33 -14.30 27.98
N GLU A 872 -16.64 -14.53 28.12
CA GLU A 872 -17.20 -15.81 28.55
C GLU A 872 -17.50 -16.73 27.36
N LYS A 873 -17.59 -18.04 27.62
CA LYS A 873 -17.49 -19.08 26.60
C LYS A 873 -18.53 -20.17 26.83
N GLU A 874 -19.70 -20.01 26.24
CA GLU A 874 -20.74 -21.04 26.27
C GLU A 874 -20.39 -22.17 25.29
N ARG A 875 -20.58 -23.43 25.68
CA ARG A 875 -20.35 -24.58 24.79
C ARG A 875 -21.63 -25.32 24.48
N ARG A 876 -21.86 -25.54 23.19
CA ARG A 876 -23.00 -26.31 22.65
C ARG A 876 -22.50 -27.37 21.67
N THR A 877 -23.10 -28.55 21.70
CA THR A 877 -22.80 -29.65 20.77
C THR A 877 -24.02 -29.92 19.92
N LEU A 878 -23.84 -29.91 18.61
CA LEU A 878 -24.85 -30.21 17.60
C LEU A 878 -24.44 -31.45 16.80
N THR A 879 -25.40 -32.03 16.09
CA THR A 879 -25.12 -32.94 14.97
C THR A 879 -25.75 -32.36 13.71
N LEU A 880 -24.94 -32.20 12.67
CA LEU A 880 -25.37 -31.68 11.37
C LEU A 880 -25.23 -32.79 10.34
N ASP A 881 -26.33 -33.15 9.70
CA ASP A 881 -26.31 -34.07 8.54
C ASP A 881 -26.06 -33.27 7.22
N THR A 882 -26.29 -31.94 7.24
CA THR A 882 -25.93 -30.98 6.17
C THR A 882 -25.08 -29.84 6.75
N LEU A 883 -23.99 -29.46 6.09
CA LEU A 883 -23.17 -28.29 6.46
C LEU A 883 -23.84 -26.99 6.00
N LEU A 884 -23.81 -25.97 6.85
CA LEU A 884 -24.47 -24.67 6.67
C LEU A 884 -23.66 -23.57 7.37
N PRO A 885 -23.76 -22.30 6.95
CA PRO A 885 -23.24 -21.19 7.74
C PRO A 885 -24.02 -21.05 9.06
N TRP A 886 -23.35 -20.61 10.12
CA TRP A 886 -23.93 -20.53 11.48
C TRP A 886 -25.15 -19.62 11.53
N SER A 887 -25.16 -18.55 10.72
CA SER A 887 -26.30 -17.65 10.50
C SER A 887 -27.60 -18.34 10.04
N SER A 888 -27.49 -19.56 9.50
CA SER A 888 -28.59 -20.37 8.97
C SER A 888 -28.83 -21.65 9.79
N ILE A 889 -28.18 -21.78 10.95
CA ILE A 889 -28.41 -22.84 11.94
C ILE A 889 -29.10 -22.18 13.15
N PRO A 890 -30.35 -22.54 13.51
CA PRO A 890 -31.11 -21.82 14.54
C PRO A 890 -30.40 -21.73 15.90
N GLU A 891 -29.63 -22.75 16.29
CA GLU A 891 -28.87 -22.76 17.53
C GLU A 891 -27.57 -21.94 17.48
N LEU A 892 -27.18 -21.41 16.31
CA LEU A 892 -25.90 -20.69 16.10
C LEU A 892 -26.05 -19.30 15.45
N GLU A 893 -27.27 -18.81 15.18
CA GLU A 893 -27.50 -17.67 14.28
C GLU A 893 -26.70 -16.39 14.62
N ASP A 894 -26.58 -16.03 15.90
CA ASP A 894 -25.74 -14.93 16.40
C ASP A 894 -24.53 -15.42 17.23
N CYS A 895 -24.17 -16.70 17.14
CA CYS A 895 -22.98 -17.23 17.81
C CYS A 895 -21.70 -16.80 17.08
N ALA A 896 -20.65 -16.49 17.82
CA ALA A 896 -19.31 -16.17 17.28
C ALA A 896 -18.25 -16.83 18.16
N GLY A 897 -17.18 -17.38 17.58
CA GLY A 897 -16.18 -18.10 18.37
C GLY A 897 -15.47 -19.21 17.61
N ILE A 898 -15.37 -20.40 18.23
CA ILE A 898 -14.63 -21.56 17.70
C ILE A 898 -15.57 -22.75 17.48
N GLY A 899 -15.66 -23.26 16.26
CA GLY A 899 -16.39 -24.50 15.94
C GLY A 899 -15.45 -25.65 15.62
N ARG A 900 -15.64 -26.81 16.25
CA ARG A 900 -14.90 -28.06 15.96
C ARG A 900 -15.83 -29.08 15.33
N TYR A 901 -15.77 -29.15 14.00
CA TYR A 901 -16.52 -30.10 13.18
C TYR A 901 -15.78 -31.42 13.14
N ARG A 902 -16.45 -32.53 13.46
CA ARG A 902 -15.86 -33.88 13.48
C ARG A 902 -16.70 -34.88 12.70
N THR A 903 -16.06 -35.65 11.84
CA THR A 903 -16.67 -36.76 11.10
C THR A 903 -15.75 -37.98 11.06
N THR A 904 -16.20 -39.09 10.48
CA THR A 904 -15.38 -40.29 10.26
C THR A 904 -15.69 -40.90 8.90
N VAL A 905 -14.64 -41.17 8.13
CA VAL A 905 -14.70 -41.79 6.80
C VAL A 905 -14.00 -43.15 6.83
N THR A 906 -14.48 -44.10 6.04
CA THR A 906 -13.92 -45.47 5.98
C THR A 906 -13.29 -45.71 4.63
N LEU A 907 -11.97 -45.93 4.60
CA LEU A 907 -11.22 -46.21 3.38
C LEU A 907 -11.13 -47.72 3.09
N PRO A 908 -11.17 -48.14 1.81
CA PRO A 908 -11.17 -49.56 1.40
C PRO A 908 -10.05 -50.45 1.95
N GLY A 909 -10.29 -51.77 1.93
CA GLY A 909 -9.43 -52.79 2.54
C GLY A 909 -8.06 -52.99 1.88
N ASP A 910 -7.91 -52.47 0.66
CA ASP A 910 -6.72 -52.44 -0.20
C ASP A 910 -5.98 -51.09 -0.18
N TRP A 911 -6.46 -50.12 0.60
CA TRP A 911 -5.77 -48.85 0.82
C TRP A 911 -4.33 -49.07 1.33
N SER A 912 -3.38 -48.41 0.68
CA SER A 912 -1.95 -48.69 0.79
C SER A 912 -1.11 -47.45 0.49
N ALA A 913 0.21 -47.52 0.68
CA ALA A 913 1.14 -46.40 0.48
C ALA A 913 1.30 -45.92 -0.99
N ALA A 914 0.56 -46.50 -1.94
CA ALA A 914 0.39 -45.98 -3.30
C ALA A 914 -0.82 -45.01 -3.42
N HIS A 915 -1.66 -44.91 -2.39
CA HIS A 915 -2.85 -44.08 -2.34
C HIS A 915 -2.64 -42.87 -1.44
N GLY A 916 -3.40 -41.81 -1.70
CA GLY A 916 -3.59 -40.67 -0.80
C GLY A 916 -4.90 -39.98 -1.14
N ALA A 917 -5.17 -38.81 -0.54
CA ALA A 917 -6.34 -38.04 -0.87
C ALA A 917 -6.14 -36.55 -0.58
N LEU A 918 -6.76 -35.71 -1.42
CA LEU A 918 -6.97 -34.30 -1.12
C LEU A 918 -8.26 -34.19 -0.29
N LEU A 919 -8.22 -33.40 0.78
CA LEU A 919 -9.42 -32.95 1.49
C LEU A 919 -9.76 -31.55 1.00
N GLU A 920 -10.82 -31.45 0.20
CA GLU A 920 -11.44 -30.20 -0.21
C GLU A 920 -12.45 -29.78 0.87
N LEU A 921 -12.37 -28.54 1.36
CA LEU A 921 -13.29 -28.04 2.40
C LEU A 921 -14.49 -27.26 1.86
N GLY A 922 -14.51 -26.95 0.57
CA GLY A 922 -15.52 -26.08 -0.04
C GLY A 922 -15.46 -24.66 0.53
N GLN A 923 -16.62 -24.05 0.79
CA GLN A 923 -16.68 -22.73 1.44
C GLN A 923 -16.45 -22.86 2.96
N VAL A 924 -15.49 -22.06 3.47
CA VAL A 924 -15.19 -21.91 4.89
C VAL A 924 -15.02 -20.42 5.20
N ALA A 925 -15.50 -19.95 6.36
CA ALA A 925 -15.10 -18.65 6.89
C ALA A 925 -15.09 -18.63 8.44
N ASP A 926 -14.22 -17.87 9.11
CA ASP A 926 -13.07 -17.18 8.54
C ASP A 926 -11.84 -18.13 8.54
N THR A 927 -11.07 -18.15 9.62
CA THR A 927 -9.89 -19.03 9.75
C THR A 927 -10.28 -20.49 9.99
N PHE A 928 -9.43 -21.43 9.56
CA PHE A 928 -9.59 -22.85 9.89
C PHE A 928 -8.25 -23.59 10.02
N ARG A 929 -8.28 -24.75 10.71
CA ARG A 929 -7.22 -25.77 10.71
C ARG A 929 -7.81 -27.17 10.61
N VAL A 930 -7.07 -28.07 9.96
CA VAL A 930 -7.47 -29.47 9.72
C VAL A 930 -6.66 -30.42 10.61
N ARG A 931 -7.31 -31.45 11.15
CA ARG A 931 -6.70 -32.61 11.82
C ARG A 931 -7.24 -33.91 11.23
N VAL A 932 -6.36 -34.89 11.08
CA VAL A 932 -6.72 -36.25 10.66
C VAL A 932 -6.09 -37.25 11.63
N ASN A 933 -6.90 -38.17 12.16
CA ASN A 933 -6.51 -39.18 13.15
C ASN A 933 -5.78 -38.59 14.40
N GLY A 934 -6.15 -37.36 14.80
CA GLY A 934 -5.57 -36.65 15.95
C GLY A 934 -4.23 -35.96 15.69
N ARG A 935 -3.79 -35.86 14.43
CA ARG A 935 -2.61 -35.09 14.01
C ARG A 935 -3.05 -33.88 13.20
N ASP A 936 -2.46 -32.72 13.46
CA ASP A 936 -2.65 -31.53 12.61
C ASP A 936 -2.11 -31.80 11.19
N ALA A 937 -2.82 -31.28 10.19
CA ALA A 937 -2.29 -31.14 8.84
C ALA A 937 -1.41 -29.88 8.74
N ASP A 938 -0.72 -29.73 7.61
CA ASP A 938 0.01 -28.50 7.32
C ASP A 938 -0.95 -27.29 7.17
N PRO A 939 -0.47 -26.04 7.39
CA PRO A 939 -1.25 -24.84 7.07
C PRO A 939 -1.75 -24.84 5.62
N VAL A 940 -3.02 -24.52 5.43
CA VAL A 940 -3.75 -24.67 4.16
C VAL A 940 -3.97 -23.30 3.53
N ASP A 941 -3.94 -23.21 2.19
CA ASP A 941 -4.37 -22.00 1.51
C ASP A 941 -5.86 -21.76 1.77
N ARG A 942 -6.22 -20.54 2.18
CA ARG A 942 -7.60 -20.20 2.49
C ARG A 942 -8.43 -19.84 1.26
N LEU A 943 -7.78 -19.38 0.20
CA LEU A 943 -8.41 -18.94 -1.05
C LEU A 943 -8.65 -20.13 -2.01
N ASP A 944 -8.03 -21.27 -1.70
CA ASP A 944 -8.27 -22.58 -2.31
C ASP A 944 -8.15 -23.67 -1.23
N PRO A 945 -9.17 -23.88 -0.38
CA PRO A 945 -9.07 -24.68 0.85
C PRO A 945 -9.08 -26.18 0.57
N VAL A 946 -7.95 -26.65 0.04
CA VAL A 946 -7.65 -28.02 -0.37
C VAL A 946 -6.30 -28.43 0.24
N VAL A 947 -6.26 -29.58 0.93
CA VAL A 947 -5.04 -30.06 1.60
C VAL A 947 -4.80 -31.55 1.36
N ASP A 948 -3.57 -31.94 1.02
CA ASP A 948 -3.15 -33.33 0.90
C ASP A 948 -3.06 -33.98 2.29
N VAL A 949 -4.06 -34.80 2.62
CA VAL A 949 -4.12 -35.55 3.88
C VAL A 949 -3.65 -37.01 3.71
N GLY A 950 -3.18 -37.40 2.52
CA GLY A 950 -2.67 -38.74 2.23
C GLY A 950 -1.69 -39.29 3.28
N PRO A 951 -0.68 -38.51 3.74
CA PRO A 951 0.26 -38.93 4.79
C PRO A 951 -0.34 -39.15 6.19
N LEU A 952 -1.57 -38.68 6.45
CA LEU A 952 -2.27 -38.79 7.74
C LEU A 952 -3.35 -39.89 7.74
N LEU A 953 -3.73 -40.38 6.56
CA LEU A 953 -4.75 -41.41 6.38
C LEU A 953 -4.20 -42.82 6.62
N ARG A 954 -5.10 -43.71 7.03
CA ARG A 954 -4.86 -45.15 7.22
C ARG A 954 -5.99 -45.96 6.58
N ARG A 955 -5.76 -47.25 6.31
CA ARG A 955 -6.81 -48.19 5.92
C ARG A 955 -7.94 -48.24 6.96
N GLY A 956 -9.19 -48.32 6.51
CA GLY A 956 -10.36 -48.39 7.39
C GLY A 956 -10.77 -47.01 7.93
N ALA A 957 -11.18 -46.95 9.20
CA ALA A 957 -11.76 -45.73 9.79
C ALA A 957 -10.73 -44.62 10.07
N ASN A 958 -11.01 -43.43 9.53
CA ASN A 958 -10.25 -42.20 9.73
C ASN A 958 -11.16 -41.13 10.32
N THR A 959 -10.73 -40.50 11.42
CA THR A 959 -11.44 -39.36 12.00
C THR A 959 -10.87 -38.07 11.43
N ILE A 960 -11.75 -37.19 10.92
CA ILE A 960 -11.39 -35.86 10.41
C ILE A 960 -12.00 -34.82 11.37
N GLU A 961 -11.18 -33.87 11.81
CA GLU A 961 -11.59 -32.72 12.62
C GLU A 961 -11.19 -31.42 11.89
N ILE A 962 -12.09 -30.44 11.88
CA ILE A 962 -11.86 -29.10 11.32
C ILE A 962 -12.21 -28.08 12.42
N GLU A 963 -11.20 -27.32 12.88
CA GLU A 963 -11.33 -26.24 13.86
C GLU A 963 -11.45 -24.91 13.10
N VAL A 964 -12.64 -24.31 13.09
CA VAL A 964 -12.94 -23.02 12.44
C VAL A 964 -13.06 -21.93 13.50
N ALA A 965 -12.54 -20.73 13.24
CA ALA A 965 -12.76 -19.56 14.10
C ALA A 965 -13.29 -18.35 13.31
N THR A 966 -14.32 -17.71 13.85
CA THR A 966 -15.16 -16.71 13.17
C THR A 966 -14.79 -15.27 13.56
N PRO A 967 -15.18 -14.27 12.75
CA PRO A 967 -15.30 -12.88 13.21
C PRO A 967 -16.32 -12.76 14.36
N LEU A 968 -16.33 -11.62 15.07
CA LEU A 968 -17.23 -11.38 16.22
C LEU A 968 -18.57 -10.76 15.85
N VAL A 969 -18.73 -10.25 14.62
CA VAL A 969 -19.83 -9.35 14.26
C VAL A 969 -21.22 -9.87 14.62
N ASN A 970 -21.60 -11.14 14.37
CA ASN A 970 -22.97 -11.60 14.65
C ASN A 970 -23.29 -11.56 16.15
N ARG A 971 -22.34 -11.92 17.02
CA ARG A 971 -22.50 -11.79 18.48
C ARG A 971 -22.64 -10.34 18.91
N LEU A 972 -21.90 -9.44 18.27
CA LEU A 972 -21.99 -8.00 18.55
C LEU A 972 -23.31 -7.38 18.09
N ARG A 973 -24.00 -7.93 17.07
CA ARG A 973 -25.36 -7.50 16.69
C ARG A 973 -26.35 -7.51 17.84
N VAL A 974 -26.24 -8.51 18.72
CA VAL A 974 -27.17 -8.73 19.84
C VAL A 974 -26.59 -8.32 21.19
N SER A 975 -25.27 -8.28 21.33
CA SER A 975 -24.60 -7.80 22.56
C SER A 975 -24.38 -6.29 22.57
N ARG A 976 -24.35 -5.66 21.38
CA ARG A 976 -24.16 -4.22 21.14
C ARG A 976 -25.04 -3.74 19.96
N PRO A 977 -26.38 -3.89 20.07
CA PRO A 977 -27.30 -3.56 18.97
C PRO A 977 -27.28 -2.08 18.58
N GLU A 978 -26.86 -1.19 19.48
CA GLU A 978 -26.77 0.26 19.27
C GLU A 978 -25.71 0.68 18.25
N VAL A 979 -24.75 -0.22 17.95
CA VAL A 979 -23.71 -0.02 16.92
C VAL A 979 -23.85 -1.05 15.79
N PHE A 980 -24.08 -2.33 16.12
CA PHE A 980 -23.97 -3.43 15.15
C PHE A 980 -25.30 -4.06 14.72
N GLY A 981 -26.42 -3.72 15.37
CA GLY A 981 -27.72 -4.35 15.10
C GLY A 981 -28.25 -4.12 13.67
N GLY A 982 -27.94 -2.95 13.10
CA GLY A 982 -28.34 -2.56 11.74
C GLY A 982 -27.56 -3.21 10.58
N LEU A 983 -26.52 -4.02 10.87
CA LEU A 983 -25.82 -4.80 9.84
C LEU A 983 -26.69 -5.98 9.35
N THR A 984 -26.16 -6.80 8.44
CA THR A 984 -26.66 -8.16 8.17
C THR A 984 -25.85 -9.18 9.00
N ARG A 985 -26.40 -10.36 9.29
CA ARG A 985 -25.60 -11.49 9.79
C ARG A 985 -24.60 -11.93 8.72
N GLN A 986 -23.33 -12.08 9.09
CA GLN A 986 -22.28 -12.60 8.24
C GLN A 986 -22.36 -14.13 8.17
N GLU A 987 -22.27 -14.68 6.96
CA GLU A 987 -22.19 -16.13 6.76
C GLU A 987 -20.77 -16.63 7.09
N TYR A 988 -20.65 -17.45 8.13
CA TYR A 988 -19.40 -18.09 8.52
C TYR A 988 -19.61 -19.47 9.15
N GLY A 989 -18.52 -20.19 9.38
CA GLY A 989 -18.49 -21.62 9.71
C GLY A 989 -17.89 -22.44 8.57
N LEU A 990 -18.01 -23.77 8.69
CA LEU A 990 -17.74 -24.72 7.61
C LEU A 990 -19.05 -24.93 6.83
N VAL A 991 -19.11 -24.42 5.60
CA VAL A 991 -20.29 -24.49 4.73
C VAL A 991 -20.19 -25.65 3.74
N GLY A 992 -18.98 -25.96 3.26
CA GLY A 992 -18.76 -27.09 2.36
C GLY A 992 -19.06 -26.79 0.88
N PRO A 993 -19.31 -27.82 0.05
CA PRO A 993 -19.27 -29.24 0.39
C PRO A 993 -17.85 -29.68 0.78
N VAL A 994 -17.73 -30.56 1.77
CA VAL A 994 -16.45 -31.15 2.17
C VAL A 994 -16.29 -32.50 1.49
N ARG A 995 -15.20 -32.68 0.76
CA ARG A 995 -14.97 -33.89 -0.06
C ARG A 995 -13.57 -34.42 0.19
N LEU A 996 -13.47 -35.71 0.52
CA LEU A 996 -12.21 -36.42 0.47
C LEU A 996 -12.08 -37.05 -0.92
N VAL A 997 -11.15 -36.54 -1.73
CA VAL A 997 -10.93 -36.94 -3.13
C VAL A 997 -9.68 -37.83 -3.21
N PRO A 998 -9.82 -39.16 -3.35
CA PRO A 998 -8.67 -40.05 -3.42
C PRO A 998 -7.88 -39.91 -4.72
N TYR A 999 -6.59 -40.23 -4.64
CA TYR A 999 -5.71 -40.38 -5.78
C TYR A 999 -4.81 -41.61 -5.60
N ALA A 1000 -4.26 -42.12 -6.70
CA ALA A 1000 -3.10 -43.00 -6.69
C ALA A 1000 -1.86 -42.25 -7.18
N GLN A 1001 -0.69 -42.61 -6.66
CA GLN A 1001 0.59 -42.03 -7.07
C GLN A 1001 1.73 -43.05 -7.08
N ARG A 1002 2.70 -42.89 -8.00
CA ARG A 1002 3.84 -43.79 -8.16
C ARG A 1002 5.07 -43.08 -8.74
N THR A 1003 6.23 -43.38 -8.17
CA THR A 1003 7.54 -42.86 -8.62
C THR A 1003 7.98 -43.56 -9.92
N VAL A 1004 8.64 -42.78 -10.80
CA VAL A 1004 8.91 -43.05 -12.23
C VAL A 1004 10.38 -43.38 -12.50
#